data_AF-T1JZB2-F1
#
_entry.id   AF-T1JZB2-F1
#
_cell.length_a   1.000
_cell.length_b   1.000
_cell.length_c   1.000
_cell.angle_alpha   90.00
_cell.angle_beta   90.00
_cell.angle_gamma   90.00
#
_symmetry.space_group_name_H-M   'P 1'
#
loop_
_entity.id
_entity.type
_entity.pdbx_description
1 polymer ?
#
loop_
_entity_poly.entity_id
_entity_poly.type
_entity_poly.pdbx_seq_one_letter_code
_entity_poly.pdbx_strand_id
1 'polypeptide(L)'
;MIVEYENPVKKLSEDFVPHSKLLFNALISLQESFHLRNLPAEEWRKSQILSIVANPRDILTPAQTDPINTEYLSIDSMERFIIFGFLLIHQHLNQTPAHDLFSKALQCGWVITLYRDEVIHTHAFVQHFFEGIKGYNKRVSDVKDAYNNVLQNAGHIHREKRKFLRSALKELGLILGDQPGLLGPKALLVFMALSFARDEVHWLLRHYDNIPVRQGRPKAQAEDLVDRQLPELLFHIEELRSLVRKYNQVVQRYYIQYLTCYDAVALNTIMQGVSMMPEEDSVILESIYSQISNLSVKQIENNEVFDFRGIRLDWFRLQAYSSVSRYPMNLFEHKNLATLMNIVVFHTKMVDYLEDILTETSDLSLFCFYSKIFEDQFHMCLEFPAQTRYIIAFPMICSHFLNSYHDLAPEERTRIGERSISLVNLFLDEMSKEAKNIITTICDHQCMLNDQLLPKHVAPQIVSVVKLKKRDKKNKIEREIDKPGIESYRRTREELTTMDKLHMALTELCYAINYCPSIHVWDHTFAPREYLHGHLESRFNKALVGMVMFNPETNEIAKPSELLSSVRAYMNVLQSMENYVQIEMTNIFNNVLLLQTQPQDSHGDKTITALYSNWYLEVLLRRVSAGQICYSPLQKAFVTLPVEGQVPFCAEEYSDVNELRALAELIGPYGMKYCNENLMWHIASQVTELKKLVILNKETLLALRSNYDKPDQMRELFKKLQNVDSVLQRMTIIGVILCFRELAQEALSDVLFDRIPFLMSSILDFKHHVPSGESMIESAKLQSISEMCSAAGLPNKVDPALVTALLSQKSELGEDEYQIACLLMVFIAVSLPKLARGEQSYYKPSLEAHGNNIHCLAQAINGIAGALFTICNHGDTVDRFKEFLALASSSLLRLGQEQDKEAIRNRESVYILLDLIVKESPFLTMDLLESCFPYALFRNAYHAVYKNQGILNASN
;
A
#
# COMPACT_ATOMS: atom_id res chain seq x y z
N MET A 1 26.08 -16.23 54.35
CA MET A 1 25.96 -15.99 52.91
C MET A 1 25.90 -14.51 52.53
N ILE A 2 24.80 -13.76 52.72
CA ILE A 2 24.71 -12.36 52.24
C ILE A 2 25.87 -11.47 52.74
N VAL A 3 26.16 -11.48 54.05
CA VAL A 3 27.27 -10.72 54.65
C VAL A 3 28.64 -11.25 54.21
N GLU A 4 28.77 -12.58 54.06
CA GLU A 4 30.04 -13.21 53.66
C GLU A 4 30.42 -12.89 52.21
N TYR A 5 29.43 -12.74 51.33
CA TYR A 5 29.60 -12.46 49.91
C TYR A 5 29.29 -11.00 49.56
N GLU A 6 29.35 -10.07 50.53
CA GLU A 6 29.19 -8.62 50.28
C GLU A 6 30.25 -8.10 49.30
N ASN A 7 31.46 -8.67 49.32
CA ASN A 7 32.45 -8.55 48.26
C ASN A 7 32.70 -9.93 47.63
N PRO A 8 31.89 -10.32 46.61
CA PRO A 8 31.85 -11.70 46.12
C PRO A 8 33.19 -12.20 45.63
N VAL A 9 33.90 -11.42 44.80
CA VAL A 9 35.16 -11.88 44.18
C VAL A 9 36.28 -12.00 45.21
N LYS A 10 36.32 -11.12 46.21
CA LYS A 10 37.25 -11.28 47.34
C LYS A 10 36.99 -12.59 48.08
N LYS A 11 35.75 -12.83 48.51
CA LYS A 11 35.42 -14.06 49.25
C LYS A 11 35.63 -15.32 48.40
N LEU A 12 35.20 -15.30 47.15
CA LEU A 12 35.38 -16.41 46.22
C LEU A 12 36.86 -16.71 45.96
N SER A 13 37.73 -15.70 45.86
CA SER A 13 39.18 -15.93 45.69
C SER A 13 39.80 -16.69 46.88
N GLU A 14 39.31 -16.44 48.10
CA GLU A 14 39.72 -17.19 49.29
C GLU A 14 39.19 -18.63 49.26
N ASP A 15 37.93 -18.81 48.86
CA ASP A 15 37.26 -20.12 48.78
C ASP A 15 37.83 -20.99 47.64
N PHE A 16 38.40 -20.39 46.59
CA PHE A 16 38.94 -21.09 45.42
C PHE A 16 40.42 -21.52 45.56
N VAL A 17 41.10 -21.16 46.66
CA VAL A 17 42.47 -21.64 46.94
C VAL A 17 42.64 -23.16 46.78
N PRO A 18 41.80 -24.05 47.35
CA PRO A 18 41.93 -25.50 47.17
C PRO A 18 41.68 -25.97 45.72
N HIS A 19 41.01 -25.17 44.89
CA HIS A 19 40.68 -25.48 43.50
C HIS A 19 41.69 -24.90 42.50
N SER A 20 42.68 -24.13 42.98
CA SER A 20 43.54 -23.29 42.15
C SER A 20 44.32 -24.03 41.05
N LYS A 21 44.88 -25.20 41.36
CA LYS A 21 45.62 -26.01 40.37
C LYS A 21 44.72 -26.53 39.24
N LEU A 22 43.51 -26.98 39.58
CA LEU A 22 42.56 -27.51 38.60
C LEU A 22 42.10 -26.40 37.66
N LEU A 23 41.69 -25.26 38.23
CA LEU A 23 41.24 -24.10 37.46
C LEU A 23 42.37 -23.53 36.59
N PHE A 24 43.60 -23.45 37.10
CA PHE A 24 44.75 -22.98 36.32
C PHE A 24 44.96 -23.81 35.04
N ASN A 25 44.96 -25.14 35.15
CA ASN A 25 45.15 -26.01 34.00
C ASN A 25 44.01 -25.87 32.97
N ALA A 26 42.76 -25.75 33.45
CA ALA A 26 41.61 -25.52 32.58
C ALA A 26 41.73 -24.19 31.82
N LEU A 27 42.10 -23.10 32.50
CA LEU A 27 42.24 -21.78 31.85
C LEU A 27 43.40 -21.76 30.84
N ILE A 28 44.54 -22.35 31.17
CA ILE A 28 45.70 -22.39 30.26
C ILE A 28 45.41 -23.23 29.02
N SER A 29 44.52 -24.23 29.09
CA SER A 29 44.11 -25.01 27.91
C SER A 29 43.42 -24.15 26.83
N LEU A 30 42.88 -22.98 27.19
CA LEU A 30 42.25 -22.05 26.26
C LEU A 30 43.25 -21.16 25.51
N GLN A 31 44.54 -21.17 25.87
CA GLN A 31 45.51 -20.18 25.39
C GLN A 31 45.65 -20.16 23.86
N GLU A 32 45.72 -21.32 23.23
CA GLU A 32 45.86 -21.45 21.78
C GLU A 32 44.58 -21.04 21.05
N SER A 33 43.44 -21.66 21.40
CA SER A 33 42.14 -21.34 20.80
C SER A 33 41.77 -19.87 20.97
N PHE A 34 41.97 -19.29 22.16
CA PHE A 34 41.66 -17.88 22.42
C PHE A 34 42.52 -16.96 21.57
N HIS A 35 43.81 -17.28 21.41
CA HIS A 35 44.72 -16.46 20.62
C HIS A 35 44.34 -16.44 19.14
N LEU A 36 44.05 -17.60 18.55
CA LEU A 36 43.67 -17.74 17.14
C LEU A 36 42.30 -17.09 16.85
N ARG A 37 41.37 -17.19 17.80
CA ARG A 37 40.03 -16.61 17.67
C ARG A 37 39.99 -15.10 17.90
N ASN A 38 40.94 -14.54 18.65
CA ASN A 38 41.00 -13.10 18.93
C ASN A 38 41.89 -12.28 17.97
N LEU A 39 42.18 -12.80 16.78
CA LEU A 39 42.99 -12.07 15.80
C LEU A 39 42.25 -10.85 15.23
N PRO A 40 42.97 -9.79 14.84
CA PRO A 40 42.38 -8.64 14.17
C PRO A 40 41.96 -8.99 12.74
N ALA A 41 41.05 -8.20 12.17
CA ALA A 41 40.50 -8.43 10.83
C ALA A 41 41.55 -8.47 9.71
N GLU A 42 42.70 -7.80 9.87
CA GLU A 42 43.79 -7.86 8.91
C GLU A 42 44.41 -9.27 8.82
N GLU A 43 44.58 -9.94 9.96
CA GLU A 43 45.09 -11.31 10.00
C GLU A 43 44.04 -12.29 9.49
N TRP A 44 42.75 -12.06 9.76
CA TRP A 44 41.65 -12.83 9.15
C TRP A 44 41.65 -12.72 7.61
N ARG A 45 41.96 -11.53 7.07
CA ARG A 45 42.11 -11.35 5.62
C ARG A 45 43.32 -12.08 5.07
N LYS A 46 44.46 -12.04 5.76
CA LYS A 46 45.68 -12.75 5.36
C LYS A 46 45.49 -14.27 5.36
N SER A 47 44.76 -14.81 6.33
CA SER A 47 44.47 -16.24 6.42
C SER A 47 43.28 -16.68 5.56
N GLN A 48 42.53 -15.74 4.97
CA GLN A 48 41.30 -15.99 4.21
C GLN A 48 40.30 -16.86 4.98
N ILE A 49 40.21 -16.65 6.29
CA ILE A 49 39.32 -17.41 7.16
C ILE A 49 37.86 -17.32 6.66
N LEU A 50 37.10 -18.40 6.81
CA LEU A 50 35.72 -18.55 6.35
C LEU A 50 35.50 -18.62 4.82
N SER A 51 36.51 -18.35 3.99
CA SER A 51 36.33 -18.43 2.54
C SER A 51 36.31 -19.88 2.04
N ILE A 52 35.28 -20.22 1.26
CA ILE A 52 35.17 -21.53 0.59
C ILE A 52 35.99 -21.54 -0.72
N VAL A 53 36.23 -20.37 -1.31
CA VAL A 53 36.85 -20.23 -2.65
C VAL A 53 38.32 -19.84 -2.62
N ALA A 54 38.89 -19.62 -1.44
CA ALA A 54 40.33 -19.36 -1.27
C ALA A 54 41.19 -20.46 -1.88
N ASN A 55 40.80 -21.73 -1.71
CA ASN A 55 41.36 -22.87 -2.42
C ASN A 55 40.26 -23.69 -3.11
N PRO A 56 39.95 -23.42 -4.39
CA PRO A 56 38.86 -24.09 -5.11
C PRO A 56 38.98 -25.62 -5.18
N ARG A 57 40.19 -26.18 -5.03
CA ARG A 57 40.41 -27.63 -5.01
C ARG A 57 39.84 -28.31 -3.77
N ASP A 58 39.69 -27.56 -2.68
CA ASP A 58 39.26 -28.08 -1.38
C ASP A 58 37.78 -27.81 -1.10
N ILE A 59 37.00 -27.36 -2.10
CA ILE A 59 35.57 -27.05 -1.93
C ILE A 59 34.78 -28.29 -1.45
N LEU A 60 35.14 -29.48 -1.89
CA LEU A 60 34.49 -30.73 -1.46
C LEU A 60 35.11 -31.34 -0.19
N THR A 61 36.27 -30.85 0.23
CA THR A 61 36.96 -31.35 1.43
C THR A 61 36.21 -30.89 2.68
N PRO A 62 35.91 -31.78 3.65
CA PRO A 62 35.26 -31.37 4.88
C PRO A 62 36.13 -30.37 5.67
N ALA A 63 35.52 -29.28 6.12
CA ALA A 63 36.17 -28.34 7.03
C ALA A 63 36.22 -28.97 8.43
N GLN A 64 37.43 -29.32 8.87
CA GLN A 64 37.67 -29.99 10.16
C GLN A 64 38.97 -29.49 10.79
N THR A 65 38.98 -29.39 12.11
CA THR A 65 40.16 -29.10 12.93
C THR A 65 40.17 -30.01 14.15
N ASP A 66 41.35 -30.26 14.73
CA ASP A 66 41.48 -31.12 15.92
C ASP A 66 40.63 -30.62 17.11
N PRO A 67 40.60 -29.31 17.43
CA PRO A 67 39.76 -28.79 18.50
C PRO A 67 38.41 -28.24 17.97
N ILE A 68 37.68 -29.04 17.19
CA ILE A 68 36.47 -28.63 16.45
C ILE A 68 35.44 -27.84 17.27
N ASN A 69 35.20 -28.23 18.53
CA ASN A 69 34.23 -27.57 19.41
C ASN A 69 34.65 -26.15 19.82
N THR A 70 35.96 -25.86 19.81
CA THR A 70 36.48 -24.53 20.17
C THR A 70 36.45 -23.54 19.00
N GLU A 71 36.25 -24.03 17.76
CA GLU A 71 36.21 -23.18 16.57
C GLU A 71 34.99 -22.25 16.55
N TYR A 72 33.86 -22.69 17.10
CA TYR A 72 32.63 -21.91 17.20
C TYR A 72 32.25 -21.56 18.64
N LEU A 73 33.08 -21.90 19.64
CA LEU A 73 32.89 -21.46 21.02
C LEU A 73 32.92 -19.92 21.08
N SER A 74 31.97 -19.32 21.80
CA SER A 74 31.91 -17.86 21.92
C SER A 74 33.17 -17.28 22.54
N ILE A 75 33.76 -16.28 21.89
CA ILE A 75 34.92 -15.56 22.43
C ILE A 75 34.56 -14.77 23.69
N ASP A 76 33.30 -14.32 23.78
CA ASP A 76 32.75 -13.64 24.95
C ASP A 76 32.71 -14.56 26.18
N SER A 77 32.35 -15.84 25.99
CA SER A 77 32.41 -16.84 27.06
C SER A 77 33.86 -17.14 27.48
N MET A 78 34.78 -17.28 26.51
CA MET A 78 36.19 -17.49 26.82
C MET A 78 36.80 -16.31 27.57
N GLU A 79 36.49 -15.07 27.18
CA GLU A 79 36.90 -13.84 27.86
C GLU A 79 36.46 -13.86 29.34
N ARG A 80 35.19 -14.20 29.61
CA ARG A 80 34.63 -14.32 30.96
C ARG A 80 35.33 -15.41 31.78
N PHE A 81 35.56 -16.59 31.20
CA PHE A 81 36.27 -17.66 31.87
C PHE A 81 37.67 -17.24 32.28
N ILE A 82 38.42 -16.60 31.37
CA ILE A 82 39.78 -16.14 31.60
C ILE A 82 39.81 -15.06 32.69
N ILE A 83 38.97 -14.04 32.58
CA ILE A 83 39.01 -12.89 33.48
C ILE A 83 38.56 -13.29 34.88
N PHE A 84 37.35 -13.83 35.04
CA PHE A 84 36.88 -14.23 36.37
C PHE A 84 37.70 -15.40 36.93
N GLY A 85 38.06 -16.38 36.11
CA GLY A 85 38.87 -17.51 36.53
C GLY A 85 40.20 -17.08 37.13
N PHE A 86 40.96 -16.20 36.46
CA PHE A 86 42.24 -15.73 37.01
C PHE A 86 42.10 -14.76 38.18
N LEU A 87 40.96 -14.08 38.37
CA LEU A 87 40.69 -13.33 39.60
C LEU A 87 40.54 -14.28 40.81
N LEU A 88 39.89 -15.43 40.62
CA LEU A 88 39.72 -16.44 41.68
C LEU A 88 41.03 -17.11 42.07
N ILE A 89 42.00 -17.19 41.15
CA ILE A 89 43.30 -17.85 41.37
C ILE A 89 44.47 -16.90 41.10
N HIS A 90 44.31 -15.64 41.53
CA HIS A 90 45.19 -14.52 41.24
C HIS A 90 46.68 -14.75 41.54
N GLN A 91 47.02 -15.65 42.48
CA GLN A 91 48.38 -16.06 42.79
C GLN A 91 49.13 -16.65 41.57
N HIS A 92 48.42 -17.25 40.62
CA HIS A 92 49.00 -17.82 39.41
C HIS A 92 49.33 -16.77 38.34
N LEU A 93 48.82 -15.54 38.45
CA LEU A 93 49.12 -14.47 37.50
C LEU A 93 50.59 -14.04 37.54
N ASN A 94 51.40 -14.49 38.50
CA ASN A 94 52.85 -14.28 38.49
C ASN A 94 53.56 -15.15 37.43
N GLN A 95 52.90 -16.17 36.89
CA GLN A 95 53.41 -17.02 35.82
C GLN A 95 53.14 -16.37 34.46
N THR A 96 54.15 -16.35 33.58
CA THR A 96 54.07 -15.69 32.26
C THR A 96 52.88 -16.16 31.41
N PRO A 97 52.62 -17.48 31.23
CA PRO A 97 51.52 -17.93 30.36
C PRO A 97 50.14 -17.45 30.83
N ALA A 98 49.90 -17.46 32.15
CA ALA A 98 48.65 -16.96 32.72
C ALA A 98 48.53 -15.44 32.62
N HIS A 99 49.63 -14.73 32.85
CA HIS A 99 49.64 -13.28 32.72
C HIS A 99 49.37 -12.82 31.29
N ASP A 100 49.99 -13.47 30.29
CA ASP A 100 49.81 -13.13 28.89
C ASP A 100 48.36 -13.38 28.44
N LEU A 101 47.79 -14.53 28.82
CA LEU A 101 46.40 -14.86 28.51
C LEU A 101 45.41 -13.89 29.17
N PHE A 102 45.61 -13.58 30.46
CA PHE A 102 44.80 -12.62 31.20
C PHE A 102 44.90 -11.21 30.60
N SER A 103 46.11 -10.77 30.24
CA SER A 103 46.33 -9.45 29.65
C SER A 103 45.68 -9.33 28.26
N LYS A 104 45.73 -10.38 27.44
CA LYS A 104 45.01 -10.42 26.16
C LYS A 104 43.49 -10.37 26.35
N ALA A 105 42.94 -11.05 27.35
CA ALA A 105 41.51 -10.98 27.63
C ALA A 105 41.07 -9.59 28.10
N LEU A 106 41.88 -8.91 28.94
CA LEU A 106 41.62 -7.51 29.30
C LEU A 106 41.64 -6.56 28.10
N GLN A 107 42.23 -6.94 26.98
CA GLN A 107 42.29 -6.11 25.77
C GLN A 107 41.07 -6.28 24.84
N CYS A 108 40.12 -7.17 25.14
CA CYS A 108 38.94 -7.41 24.33
C CYS A 108 37.89 -6.29 24.42
N GLY A 109 37.72 -5.69 25.60
CA GLY A 109 36.63 -4.73 25.82
C GLY A 109 36.74 -4.02 27.17
N TRP A 110 35.95 -2.97 27.37
CA TRP A 110 35.91 -2.24 28.65
C TRP A 110 34.80 -2.70 29.59
N VAL A 111 33.86 -3.48 29.09
CA VAL A 111 32.74 -4.07 29.84
C VAL A 111 32.54 -5.53 29.50
N ILE A 112 32.15 -6.30 30.51
CA ILE A 112 31.80 -7.72 30.41
C ILE A 112 30.37 -7.90 30.90
N THR A 113 29.62 -8.74 30.18
CA THR A 113 28.25 -9.09 30.56
C THR A 113 28.24 -10.07 31.73
N LEU A 114 27.54 -9.69 32.81
CA LEU A 114 27.16 -10.61 33.87
C LEU A 114 25.98 -11.46 33.41
N TYR A 115 24.88 -10.77 33.07
CA TYR A 115 23.66 -11.39 32.57
C TYR A 115 22.87 -10.36 31.77
N ARG A 116 22.54 -10.68 30.51
CA ARG A 116 21.78 -9.79 29.61
C ARG A 116 22.44 -8.41 29.46
N ASP A 117 21.75 -7.35 29.86
CA ASP A 117 22.17 -5.95 29.81
C ASP A 117 22.96 -5.50 31.04
N GLU A 118 23.02 -6.33 32.10
CA GLU A 118 23.82 -6.06 33.28
C GLU A 118 25.31 -6.34 33.02
N VAL A 119 26.12 -5.29 33.16
CA VAL A 119 27.56 -5.33 32.85
C VAL A 119 28.43 -4.93 34.04
N ILE A 120 29.67 -5.40 34.01
CA ILE A 120 30.74 -4.90 34.88
C ILE A 120 31.74 -4.10 34.03
N HIS A 121 32.13 -2.92 34.53
CA HIS A 121 33.29 -2.20 34.01
C HIS A 121 34.59 -2.94 34.38
N THR A 122 35.03 -3.81 33.47
CA THR A 122 36.07 -4.83 33.67
C THR A 122 37.31 -4.28 34.36
N HIS A 123 37.88 -3.21 33.83
CA HIS A 123 39.16 -2.66 34.30
C HIS A 123 39.04 -2.04 35.69
N ALA A 124 37.98 -1.27 35.94
CA ALA A 124 37.74 -0.65 37.24
C ALA A 124 37.52 -1.71 38.32
N PHE A 125 36.75 -2.75 37.99
CA PHE A 125 36.47 -3.88 38.87
C PHE A 125 37.72 -4.68 39.22
N VAL A 126 38.51 -5.05 38.20
CA VAL A 126 39.77 -5.80 38.36
C VAL A 126 40.81 -4.97 39.12
N GLN A 127 40.91 -3.67 38.82
CA GLN A 127 41.81 -2.76 39.53
C GLN A 127 41.46 -2.67 41.01
N HIS A 128 40.18 -2.45 41.34
CA HIS A 128 39.72 -2.35 42.73
C HIS A 128 40.02 -3.63 43.52
N PHE A 129 39.82 -4.79 42.91
CA PHE A 129 40.16 -6.07 43.51
C PHE A 129 41.65 -6.17 43.85
N PHE A 130 42.55 -5.87 42.91
CA PHE A 130 44.00 -5.96 43.14
C PHE A 130 44.53 -4.91 44.12
N GLU A 131 43.96 -3.71 44.16
CA GLU A 131 44.30 -2.69 45.17
C GLU A 131 44.00 -3.16 46.60
N GLY A 132 43.02 -4.06 46.77
CA GLY A 132 42.70 -4.70 48.03
C GLY A 132 43.71 -5.77 48.49
N ILE A 133 44.69 -6.15 47.65
CA ILE A 133 45.64 -7.23 47.92
C ILE A 133 47.08 -6.69 47.98
N LYS A 134 47.75 -6.90 49.11
CA LYS A 134 49.15 -6.49 49.28
C LYS A 134 50.06 -7.20 48.27
N GLY A 135 50.91 -6.42 47.58
CA GLY A 135 51.91 -6.94 46.63
C GLY A 135 51.49 -6.93 45.15
N TYR A 136 50.28 -6.45 44.82
CA TYR A 136 49.74 -6.49 43.45
C TYR A 136 49.89 -5.18 42.66
N ASN A 137 50.73 -4.23 43.11
CA ASN A 137 50.92 -2.92 42.45
C ASN A 137 51.32 -3.04 40.97
N LYS A 138 52.13 -4.05 40.60
CA LYS A 138 52.48 -4.32 39.20
C LYS A 138 51.24 -4.69 38.38
N ARG A 139 50.37 -5.57 38.91
CA ARG A 139 49.13 -6.00 38.24
C ARG A 139 48.14 -4.86 38.10
N VAL A 140 48.08 -3.94 39.07
CA VAL A 140 47.32 -2.70 38.95
C VAL A 140 47.83 -1.83 37.78
N SER A 141 49.15 -1.75 37.57
CA SER A 141 49.72 -1.07 36.39
C SER A 141 49.33 -1.75 35.09
N ASP A 142 49.47 -3.08 35.02
CA ASP A 142 49.13 -3.86 33.83
C ASP A 142 47.67 -3.67 33.42
N VAL A 143 46.74 -3.60 34.39
CA VAL A 143 45.31 -3.34 34.16
C VAL A 143 45.07 -1.93 33.63
N LYS A 144 45.80 -0.92 34.14
CA LYS A 144 45.71 0.46 33.64
C LYS A 144 46.23 0.57 32.21
N ASP A 145 47.32 -0.13 31.90
CA ASP A 145 47.90 -0.16 30.55
C ASP A 145 46.97 -0.87 29.56
N ALA A 146 46.38 -2.00 29.96
CA ALA A 146 45.34 -2.68 29.18
C ALA A 146 44.14 -1.75 28.94
N TYR A 147 43.64 -1.08 29.99
CA TYR A 147 42.51 -0.16 29.85
C TYR A 147 42.80 0.97 28.86
N ASN A 148 43.98 1.57 28.95
CA ASN A 148 44.42 2.61 28.02
C ASN A 148 44.48 2.11 26.57
N ASN A 149 44.94 0.87 26.37
CA ASN A 149 44.96 0.24 25.05
C ASN A 149 43.55 0.02 24.49
N VAL A 150 42.65 -0.57 25.28
CA VAL A 150 41.25 -0.82 24.86
C VAL A 150 40.56 0.48 24.49
N LEU A 151 40.73 1.53 25.31
CA LEU A 151 40.16 2.84 25.04
C LEU A 151 40.72 3.56 23.79
N GLN A 152 41.82 3.05 23.21
CA GLN A 152 42.39 3.59 21.98
C GLN A 152 42.05 2.73 20.77
N ASN A 153 42.00 1.41 20.93
CA ASN A 153 42.03 0.49 19.80
C ASN A 153 40.76 -0.37 19.64
N ALA A 154 40.06 -0.71 20.72
CA ALA A 154 39.03 -1.75 20.67
C ALA A 154 37.86 -1.38 19.73
N GLY A 155 37.39 -0.13 19.78
CA GLY A 155 36.32 0.35 18.87
C GLY A 155 36.65 0.12 17.39
N HIS A 156 37.86 0.52 16.97
CA HIS A 156 38.34 0.32 15.61
C HIS A 156 38.51 -1.16 15.25
N ILE A 157 39.10 -1.97 16.14
CA ILE A 157 39.34 -3.41 15.91
C ILE A 157 38.00 -4.13 15.64
N HIS A 158 37.01 -3.93 16.49
CA HIS A 158 35.70 -4.58 16.37
C HIS A 158 34.90 -4.06 15.17
N ARG A 159 35.02 -2.76 14.85
CA ARG A 159 34.46 -2.20 13.62
C ARG A 159 35.02 -2.87 12.36
N GLU A 160 36.32 -3.09 12.30
CA GLU A 160 36.97 -3.78 11.17
C GLU A 160 36.62 -5.28 11.11
N LYS A 161 36.43 -5.94 12.26
CA LYS A 161 35.92 -7.32 12.32
C LYS A 161 34.50 -7.42 11.74
N ARG A 162 33.57 -6.53 12.15
CA ARG A 162 32.22 -6.48 11.57
C ARG A 162 32.23 -6.25 10.05
N LYS A 163 33.11 -5.37 9.56
CA LYS A 163 33.29 -5.13 8.13
C LYS A 163 33.77 -6.36 7.37
N PHE A 164 34.74 -7.09 7.92
CA PHE A 164 35.20 -8.37 7.34
C PHE A 164 34.06 -9.39 7.32
N LEU A 165 33.37 -9.57 8.44
CA LEU A 165 32.30 -10.56 8.59
C LEU A 165 31.14 -10.31 7.64
N ARG A 166 30.75 -9.04 7.39
CA ARG A 166 29.74 -8.74 6.35
C ARG A 166 30.10 -9.33 5.00
N SER A 167 31.35 -9.18 4.58
CA SER A 167 31.81 -9.71 3.29
C SER A 167 31.89 -11.23 3.30
N ALA A 168 32.42 -11.81 4.38
CA ALA A 168 32.60 -13.26 4.52
C ALA A 168 31.25 -14.00 4.60
N LEU A 169 30.31 -13.53 5.42
CA LEU A 169 28.99 -14.14 5.56
C LEU A 169 28.16 -13.99 4.28
N LYS A 170 28.28 -12.86 3.57
CA LYS A 170 27.66 -12.66 2.26
C LYS A 170 28.17 -13.65 1.22
N GLU A 171 29.50 -13.81 1.12
CA GLU A 171 30.11 -14.80 0.21
C GLU A 171 29.63 -16.22 0.55
N LEU A 172 29.66 -16.60 1.83
CA LEU A 172 29.14 -17.87 2.32
C LEU A 172 27.66 -18.07 1.95
N GLY A 173 26.80 -17.11 2.26
CA GLY A 173 25.36 -17.18 2.00
C GLY A 173 25.05 -17.34 0.51
N LEU A 174 25.73 -16.58 -0.35
CA LEU A 174 25.57 -16.68 -1.80
C LEU A 174 26.02 -18.04 -2.36
N ILE A 175 27.19 -18.53 -1.94
CA ILE A 175 27.73 -19.82 -2.41
C ILE A 175 26.87 -20.99 -1.91
N LEU A 176 26.46 -20.97 -0.64
CA LEU A 176 25.64 -22.04 -0.05
C LEU A 176 24.19 -21.98 -0.56
N GLY A 177 23.69 -20.80 -0.90
CA GLY A 177 22.41 -20.63 -1.58
C GLY A 177 22.41 -21.22 -3.00
N ASP A 178 23.51 -21.04 -3.75
CA ASP A 178 23.69 -21.59 -5.09
C ASP A 178 23.99 -23.11 -5.06
N GLN A 179 24.82 -23.56 -4.12
CA GLN A 179 25.22 -24.97 -3.96
C GLN A 179 24.90 -25.50 -2.55
N PRO A 180 23.63 -25.79 -2.23
CA PRO A 180 23.22 -26.26 -0.90
C PRO A 180 23.91 -27.53 -0.42
N GLY A 181 24.37 -28.38 -1.35
CA GLY A 181 25.14 -29.59 -1.03
C GLY A 181 26.42 -29.34 -0.23
N LEU A 182 26.99 -28.12 -0.32
CA LEU A 182 28.18 -27.73 0.43
C LEU A 182 27.92 -27.55 1.93
N LEU A 183 26.65 -27.43 2.36
CA LEU A 183 26.29 -27.39 3.78
C LEU A 183 26.71 -28.65 4.53
N GLY A 184 26.87 -29.80 3.85
CA GLY A 184 27.46 -31.00 4.43
C GLY A 184 28.94 -30.80 4.82
N PRO A 185 29.87 -30.73 3.84
CA PRO A 185 31.30 -30.61 4.13
C PRO A 185 31.70 -29.29 4.80
N LYS A 186 30.91 -28.21 4.69
CA LYS A 186 31.26 -26.87 5.19
C LYS A 186 30.45 -26.40 6.40
N ALA A 187 29.69 -27.30 7.06
CA ALA A 187 28.87 -26.92 8.22
C ALA A 187 29.67 -26.20 9.31
N LEU A 188 30.90 -26.64 9.59
CA LEU A 188 31.78 -26.00 10.58
C LEU A 188 32.00 -24.51 10.28
N LEU A 189 32.27 -24.15 9.02
CA LEU A 189 32.47 -22.74 8.63
C LEU A 189 31.21 -21.90 8.85
N VAL A 190 30.03 -22.47 8.65
CA VAL A 190 28.75 -21.78 8.92
C VAL A 190 28.63 -21.45 10.40
N PHE A 191 28.86 -22.41 11.29
CA PHE A 191 28.75 -22.19 12.74
C PHE A 191 29.86 -21.29 13.29
N MET A 192 31.07 -21.34 12.71
CA MET A 192 32.12 -20.36 12.99
C MET A 192 31.69 -18.96 12.59
N ALA A 193 31.21 -18.77 11.35
CA ALA A 193 30.78 -17.48 10.84
C ALA A 193 29.64 -16.87 11.68
N LEU A 194 28.64 -17.69 12.02
CA LEU A 194 27.54 -17.33 12.91
C LEU A 194 28.03 -16.90 14.29
N SER A 195 28.89 -17.71 14.92
CA SER A 195 29.46 -17.42 16.24
C SER A 195 30.25 -16.10 16.24
N PHE A 196 31.08 -15.88 15.22
CA PHE A 196 31.92 -14.67 15.14
C PHE A 196 31.06 -13.43 14.94
N ALA A 197 30.05 -13.50 14.07
CA ALA A 197 29.13 -12.41 13.83
C ALA A 197 28.29 -12.09 15.08
N ARG A 198 27.76 -13.11 15.75
CA ARG A 198 27.01 -12.96 17.00
C ARG A 198 27.86 -12.29 18.08
N ASP A 199 29.08 -12.76 18.28
CA ASP A 199 29.99 -12.21 19.28
C ASP A 199 30.29 -10.71 19.02
N GLU A 200 30.50 -10.32 17.76
CA GLU A 200 30.73 -8.92 17.39
C GLU A 200 29.47 -8.04 17.54
N VAL A 201 28.27 -8.59 17.31
CA VAL A 201 27.00 -7.90 17.58
C VAL A 201 26.83 -7.70 19.08
N HIS A 202 26.98 -8.75 19.88
CA HIS A 202 26.88 -8.67 21.34
C HIS A 202 27.92 -7.73 21.96
N TRP A 203 29.14 -7.73 21.41
CA TRP A 203 30.17 -6.78 21.79
C TRP A 203 29.73 -5.34 21.54
N LEU A 204 29.20 -5.05 20.35
CA LEU A 204 28.74 -3.71 20.00
C LEU A 204 27.63 -3.21 20.94
N LEU A 205 26.62 -4.04 21.21
CA LEU A 205 25.47 -3.68 22.03
C LEU A 205 25.90 -3.22 23.43
N ARG A 206 26.66 -4.04 24.14
CA ARG A 206 27.06 -3.73 25.53
C ARG A 206 28.02 -2.54 25.61
N HIS A 207 28.87 -2.33 24.60
CA HIS A 207 29.85 -1.25 24.58
C HIS A 207 29.23 0.10 24.16
N TYR A 208 28.19 0.07 23.32
CA TYR A 208 27.45 1.26 22.90
C TYR A 208 26.71 1.93 24.08
N ASP A 209 26.08 1.13 24.95
CA ASP A 209 25.35 1.67 26.11
C ASP A 209 26.26 2.04 27.29
N ASN A 210 27.50 1.56 27.30
CA ASN A 210 28.43 1.73 28.42
C ASN A 210 29.73 2.44 28.03
N ILE A 211 29.62 3.57 27.33
CA ILE A 211 30.78 4.34 26.86
C ILE A 211 31.53 4.96 28.06
N PRO A 212 32.86 4.77 28.17
CA PRO A 212 33.65 5.36 29.24
C PRO A 212 33.70 6.89 29.15
N VAL A 213 33.40 7.56 30.27
CA VAL A 213 33.42 9.04 30.34
C VAL A 213 34.87 9.54 30.39
N ARG A 214 35.36 10.11 29.27
CA ARG A 214 36.66 10.83 29.23
C ARG A 214 36.46 12.34 29.35
N GLN A 215 37.17 12.98 30.29
CA GLN A 215 37.29 14.45 30.31
C GLN A 215 38.04 14.91 29.03
N GLY A 216 37.35 15.63 28.14
CA GLY A 216 37.97 16.42 27.06
C GLY A 216 38.13 15.80 25.66
N ARG A 217 37.77 14.52 25.40
CA ARG A 217 37.80 13.92 24.03
C ARG A 217 36.67 12.89 23.74
N PRO A 218 35.38 13.25 23.80
CA PRO A 218 34.29 12.27 23.62
C PRO A 218 33.96 11.88 22.16
N LYS A 219 34.52 12.52 21.12
CA LYS A 219 33.98 12.37 19.74
C LYS A 219 34.41 11.13 18.95
N ALA A 220 35.70 10.78 18.89
CA ALA A 220 36.17 9.76 17.93
C ALA A 220 35.73 8.32 18.25
N GLN A 221 35.69 7.94 19.53
CA GLN A 221 35.36 6.57 19.95
C GLN A 221 33.86 6.29 19.89
N ALA A 222 33.01 7.33 20.00
CA ALA A 222 31.56 7.20 19.84
C ALA A 222 31.18 6.94 18.37
N GLU A 223 31.93 7.48 17.41
CA GLU A 223 31.70 7.24 15.98
C GLU A 223 31.99 5.78 15.56
N ASP A 224 33.02 5.14 16.13
CA ASP A 224 33.36 3.75 15.84
C ASP A 224 32.33 2.72 16.37
N LEU A 225 31.50 3.15 17.33
CA LEU A 225 30.39 2.35 17.88
C LEU A 225 29.09 2.54 17.11
N VAL A 226 29.05 3.42 16.11
CA VAL A 226 27.88 3.58 15.22
C VAL A 226 28.15 2.83 13.91
N ASP A 227 27.52 1.67 13.73
CA ASP A 227 27.65 0.88 12.51
C ASP A 227 26.40 0.96 11.64
N ARG A 228 26.40 1.89 10.68
CA ARG A 228 25.31 2.05 9.70
C ARG A 228 25.06 0.82 8.81
N GLN A 229 26.03 -0.11 8.77
CA GLN A 229 25.94 -1.33 7.97
C GLN A 229 25.66 -2.57 8.85
N LEU A 230 25.36 -2.38 10.14
CA LEU A 230 24.91 -3.47 11.00
C LEU A 230 23.73 -4.26 10.40
N PRO A 231 22.71 -3.63 9.76
CA PRO A 231 21.61 -4.36 9.14
C PRO A 231 22.05 -5.44 8.16
N GLU A 232 23.06 -5.17 7.32
CA GLU A 232 23.62 -6.17 6.39
C GLU A 232 24.21 -7.38 7.12
N LEU A 233 24.92 -7.16 8.23
CA LEU A 233 25.48 -8.26 9.03
C LEU A 233 24.36 -9.11 9.66
N LEU A 234 23.35 -8.45 10.25
CA LEU A 234 22.20 -9.11 10.86
C LEU A 234 21.43 -9.96 9.83
N PHE A 235 21.24 -9.41 8.62
CA PHE A 235 20.58 -10.12 7.53
C PHE A 235 21.34 -11.38 7.13
N HIS A 236 22.67 -11.32 6.96
CA HIS A 236 23.44 -12.50 6.57
C HIS A 236 23.54 -13.56 7.67
N ILE A 237 23.42 -13.18 8.95
CA ILE A 237 23.21 -14.15 10.05
C ILE A 237 21.90 -14.92 9.82
N GLU A 238 20.80 -14.21 9.57
CA GLU A 238 19.49 -14.84 9.31
C GLU A 238 19.45 -15.65 8.01
N GLU A 239 20.15 -15.20 6.96
CA GLU A 239 20.28 -15.92 5.69
C GLU A 239 20.96 -17.29 5.90
N LEU A 240 22.09 -17.34 6.61
CA LEU A 240 22.77 -18.59 6.92
C LEU A 240 21.93 -19.51 7.81
N ARG A 241 21.22 -18.95 8.81
CA ARG A 241 20.27 -19.72 9.63
C ARG A 241 19.17 -20.34 8.76
N SER A 242 18.59 -19.55 7.85
CA SER A 242 17.54 -20.02 6.93
C SER A 242 18.03 -21.12 6.00
N LEU A 243 19.26 -21.02 5.47
CA LEU A 243 19.86 -22.07 4.63
C LEU A 243 20.02 -23.39 5.39
N VAL A 244 20.52 -23.36 6.63
CA VAL A 244 20.66 -24.58 7.45
C VAL A 244 19.29 -25.21 7.73
N ARG A 245 18.27 -24.41 8.06
CA ARG A 245 16.90 -24.91 8.29
C ARG A 245 16.29 -25.52 7.04
N LYS A 246 16.37 -24.79 5.91
CA LYS A 246 15.78 -25.19 4.63
C LYS A 246 16.39 -26.47 4.09
N TYR A 247 17.70 -26.66 4.29
CA TYR A 247 18.45 -27.80 3.77
C TYR A 247 18.93 -28.75 4.88
N ASN A 248 18.21 -28.82 6.01
CA ASN A 248 18.58 -29.66 7.15
C ASN A 248 18.83 -31.14 6.76
N GLN A 249 18.00 -31.71 5.89
CA GLN A 249 18.14 -33.08 5.40
C GLN A 249 19.44 -33.32 4.61
N VAL A 250 19.95 -32.29 3.93
CA VAL A 250 21.24 -32.37 3.22
C VAL A 250 22.38 -32.52 4.22
N VAL A 251 22.34 -31.72 5.30
CA VAL A 251 23.31 -31.78 6.40
C VAL A 251 23.22 -33.13 7.11
N GLN A 252 22.01 -33.54 7.52
CA GLN A 252 21.77 -34.84 8.17
C GLN A 252 22.30 -35.99 7.32
N ARG A 253 22.00 -36.01 6.02
CA ARG A 253 22.43 -37.08 5.10
C ARG A 253 23.93 -37.20 5.03
N TYR A 254 24.62 -36.07 4.89
CA TYR A 254 26.08 -36.05 4.84
C TYR A 254 26.69 -36.60 6.14
N TYR A 255 26.22 -36.15 7.30
CA TYR A 255 26.80 -36.54 8.58
C TYR A 255 26.41 -37.94 9.05
N ILE A 256 25.25 -38.48 8.66
CA ILE A 256 24.97 -39.92 8.85
C ILE A 256 25.96 -40.78 8.06
N GLN A 257 26.22 -40.44 6.80
CA GLN A 257 27.20 -41.17 6.00
C GLN A 257 28.60 -41.05 6.60
N TYR A 258 28.96 -39.88 7.13
CA TYR A 258 30.23 -39.67 7.82
C TYR A 258 30.36 -40.55 9.08
N LEU A 259 29.34 -40.52 9.95
CA LEU A 259 29.28 -41.28 11.19
C LEU A 259 29.44 -42.79 10.93
N THR A 260 28.72 -43.32 9.94
CA THR A 260 28.70 -44.76 9.66
C THR A 260 29.92 -45.24 8.87
N CYS A 261 30.34 -44.50 7.84
CA CYS A 261 31.36 -44.98 6.91
C CYS A 261 32.79 -44.63 7.32
N TYR A 262 32.98 -43.57 8.10
CA TYR A 262 34.31 -43.13 8.55
C TYR A 262 34.46 -43.19 10.06
N ASP A 263 33.61 -42.49 10.81
CA ASP A 263 33.82 -42.33 12.25
C ASP A 263 33.72 -43.66 13.00
N ALA A 264 32.73 -44.50 12.66
CA ALA A 264 32.58 -45.84 13.23
C ALA A 264 33.84 -46.70 13.00
N VAL A 265 34.40 -46.65 11.78
CA VAL A 265 35.60 -47.42 11.41
C VAL A 265 36.82 -46.92 12.17
N ALA A 266 36.99 -45.60 12.24
CA ALA A 266 38.07 -44.96 12.99
C ALA A 266 37.96 -45.28 14.50
N LEU A 267 36.76 -45.21 15.06
CA LEU A 267 36.51 -45.49 16.47
C LEU A 267 36.86 -46.94 16.82
N ASN A 268 36.37 -47.91 16.04
CA ASN A 268 36.69 -49.32 16.24
C ASN A 268 38.20 -49.58 16.16
N THR A 269 38.89 -48.94 15.22
CA THR A 269 40.35 -49.06 15.09
C THR A 269 41.08 -48.53 16.32
N ILE A 270 40.66 -47.37 16.85
CA ILE A 270 41.26 -46.78 18.06
C ILE A 270 40.95 -47.65 19.29
N MET A 271 39.71 -48.13 19.44
CA MET A 271 39.30 -48.98 20.56
C MET A 271 40.17 -50.24 20.68
N GLN A 272 40.45 -50.91 19.56
CA GLN A 272 41.32 -52.10 19.53
C GLN A 272 42.77 -51.80 19.95
N GLY A 273 43.21 -50.54 19.86
CA GLY A 273 44.55 -50.09 20.22
C GLY A 273 44.70 -49.61 21.67
N VAL A 274 43.63 -49.52 22.46
CA VAL A 274 43.69 -49.07 23.86
C VAL A 274 43.91 -50.28 24.78
N SER A 275 45.12 -50.39 25.36
CA SER A 275 45.43 -51.42 26.36
C SER A 275 44.88 -51.07 27.74
N MET A 276 44.37 -52.06 28.50
CA MET A 276 43.92 -51.92 29.90
C MET A 276 42.69 -51.01 30.10
N MET A 277 41.74 -51.02 29.16
CA MET A 277 40.46 -50.33 29.31
C MET A 277 39.54 -51.05 30.33
N PRO A 278 38.96 -50.34 31.32
CA PRO A 278 37.91 -50.87 32.18
C PRO A 278 36.70 -51.40 31.39
N GLU A 279 36.05 -52.45 31.89
CA GLU A 279 34.89 -53.06 31.23
C GLU A 279 33.74 -52.06 31.04
N GLU A 280 33.46 -51.22 32.05
CA GLU A 280 32.42 -50.19 31.98
C GLU A 280 32.66 -49.16 30.87
N ASP A 281 33.92 -48.76 30.66
CA ASP A 281 34.30 -47.82 29.59
C ASP A 281 34.23 -48.47 28.21
N SER A 282 34.62 -49.75 28.11
CA SER A 282 34.50 -50.53 26.87
C SER A 282 33.05 -50.63 26.44
N VAL A 283 32.15 -50.90 27.39
CA VAL A 283 30.70 -50.97 27.13
C VAL A 283 30.17 -49.63 26.61
N ILE A 284 30.63 -48.49 27.16
CA ILE A 284 30.24 -47.17 26.66
C ILE A 284 30.71 -46.97 25.22
N LEU A 285 31.99 -47.22 24.93
CA LEU A 285 32.54 -47.02 23.58
C LEU A 285 31.95 -47.99 22.55
N GLU A 286 31.70 -49.25 22.93
CA GLU A 286 31.02 -50.25 22.11
C GLU A 286 29.57 -49.86 21.83
N SER A 287 28.87 -49.30 22.83
CA SER A 287 27.52 -48.76 22.64
C SER A 287 27.51 -47.61 21.64
N ILE A 288 28.44 -46.65 21.78
CA ILE A 288 28.58 -45.54 20.83
C ILE A 288 28.87 -46.06 19.43
N TYR A 289 29.86 -46.95 19.28
CA TYR A 289 30.23 -47.58 18.01
C TYR A 289 29.03 -48.30 17.37
N SER A 290 28.30 -49.10 18.14
CA SER A 290 27.12 -49.83 17.67
C SER A 290 26.03 -48.86 17.18
N GLN A 291 25.77 -47.78 17.91
CA GLN A 291 24.76 -46.79 17.52
C GLN A 291 25.14 -46.07 16.22
N ILE A 292 26.38 -45.62 16.06
CA ILE A 292 26.80 -44.88 14.85
C ILE A 292 27.00 -45.77 13.61
N SER A 293 27.39 -47.04 13.81
CA SER A 293 27.57 -48.02 12.72
C SER A 293 26.25 -48.54 12.14
N ASN A 294 25.17 -48.51 12.92
CA ASN A 294 23.85 -48.97 12.48
C ASN A 294 23.01 -47.86 11.80
N LEU A 295 23.52 -46.63 11.70
CA LEU A 295 22.80 -45.55 11.01
C LEU A 295 22.74 -45.82 9.50
N SER A 296 21.68 -45.32 8.87
CA SER A 296 21.56 -45.38 7.41
C SER A 296 20.78 -44.21 6.85
N VAL A 297 21.07 -43.87 5.59
CA VAL A 297 20.37 -42.79 4.88
C VAL A 297 18.87 -43.05 4.74
N LYS A 298 18.43 -44.32 4.78
CA LYS A 298 17.00 -44.69 4.73
C LYS A 298 16.21 -44.08 5.89
N GLN A 299 16.84 -43.90 7.05
CA GLN A 299 16.20 -43.32 8.23
C GLN A 299 15.80 -41.85 7.98
N ILE A 300 16.62 -41.10 7.23
CA ILE A 300 16.29 -39.73 6.81
C ILE A 300 15.18 -39.75 5.77
N GLU A 301 15.26 -40.66 4.78
CA GLU A 301 14.22 -40.80 3.75
C GLU A 301 12.85 -41.15 4.36
N ASN A 302 12.85 -41.83 5.52
CA ASN A 302 11.67 -42.16 6.32
C ASN A 302 11.26 -41.05 7.32
N ASN A 303 11.99 -39.93 7.38
CA ASN A 303 11.82 -38.87 8.39
C ASN A 303 11.85 -39.37 9.84
N GLU A 304 12.73 -40.31 10.16
CA GLU A 304 12.96 -40.75 11.53
C GLU A 304 13.53 -39.62 12.40
N VAL A 305 13.09 -39.55 13.65
CA VAL A 305 13.61 -38.60 14.63
C VAL A 305 14.84 -39.24 15.30
N PHE A 306 16.00 -38.61 15.10
CA PHE A 306 17.25 -39.02 15.75
C PHE A 306 17.35 -38.44 17.16
N ASP A 307 17.96 -39.20 18.07
CA ASP A 307 18.29 -38.73 19.43
C ASP A 307 19.65 -39.30 19.85
N PHE A 308 20.65 -38.43 19.87
CA PHE A 308 22.03 -38.73 20.25
C PHE A 308 22.43 -38.05 21.56
N ARG A 309 21.46 -37.61 22.36
CA ARG A 309 21.73 -37.07 23.71
C ARG A 309 22.44 -38.11 24.58
N GLY A 310 22.07 -39.39 24.43
CA GLY A 310 22.74 -40.53 25.08
C GLY A 310 24.23 -40.58 24.77
N ILE A 311 24.60 -40.65 23.48
CA ILE A 311 26.00 -40.67 23.02
C ILE A 311 26.79 -39.48 23.57
N ARG A 312 26.23 -38.26 23.46
CA ARG A 312 26.91 -37.05 23.93
C ARG A 312 27.14 -37.06 25.44
N LEU A 313 26.16 -37.53 26.20
CA LEU A 313 26.26 -37.63 27.65
C LEU A 313 27.22 -38.74 28.08
N ASP A 314 27.23 -39.87 27.38
CA ASP A 314 28.14 -40.98 27.65
C ASP A 314 29.59 -40.62 27.33
N TRP A 315 29.84 -39.86 26.25
CA TRP A 315 31.15 -39.26 26.02
C TRP A 315 31.56 -38.32 27.16
N PHE A 316 30.62 -37.52 27.68
CA PHE A 316 30.91 -36.65 28.82
C PHE A 316 31.19 -37.45 30.10
N ARG A 317 30.45 -38.53 30.37
CA ARG A 317 30.72 -39.45 31.49
C ARG A 317 32.11 -40.07 31.36
N LEU A 318 32.47 -40.55 30.17
CA LEU A 318 33.77 -41.14 29.92
C LEU A 318 34.91 -40.12 30.12
N GLN A 319 34.74 -38.88 29.67
CA GLN A 319 35.68 -37.79 29.98
C GLN A 319 35.83 -37.60 31.49
N ALA A 320 34.74 -37.64 32.26
CA ALA A 320 34.79 -37.50 33.71
C ALA A 320 35.53 -38.67 34.38
N TYR A 321 35.32 -39.92 33.94
CA TYR A 321 36.00 -41.09 34.49
C TYR A 321 37.49 -41.08 34.16
N SER A 322 37.82 -40.92 32.88
CA SER A 322 39.17 -41.06 32.33
C SER A 322 40.08 -39.82 32.53
N SER A 323 39.56 -38.74 33.12
CA SER A 323 40.34 -37.54 33.46
C SER A 323 40.72 -37.45 34.94
N VAL A 324 40.30 -38.42 35.77
CA VAL A 324 40.66 -38.47 37.20
C VAL A 324 42.01 -39.15 37.38
N SER A 325 42.81 -38.62 38.31
CA SER A 325 44.12 -39.19 38.64
C SER A 325 44.00 -40.65 39.11
N ARG A 326 44.86 -41.53 38.56
CA ARG A 326 44.95 -42.96 38.87
C ARG A 326 43.76 -43.81 38.39
N TYR A 327 42.90 -43.28 37.54
CA TYR A 327 41.94 -44.11 36.82
C TYR A 327 42.68 -44.98 35.76
N PRO A 328 42.28 -46.25 35.51
CA PRO A 328 43.05 -47.15 34.65
C PRO A 328 43.22 -46.68 33.21
N MET A 329 42.20 -46.05 32.63
CA MET A 329 42.25 -45.41 31.31
C MET A 329 42.49 -43.90 31.47
N ASN A 330 43.64 -43.40 31.04
CA ASN A 330 43.97 -41.96 31.14
C ASN A 330 43.79 -41.27 29.78
N LEU A 331 42.82 -40.36 29.69
CA LEU A 331 42.51 -39.67 28.43
C LEU A 331 43.67 -38.81 27.91
N PHE A 332 44.54 -38.33 28.81
CA PHE A 332 45.72 -37.53 28.43
C PHE A 332 46.72 -38.33 27.57
N GLU A 333 46.77 -39.65 27.74
CA GLU A 333 47.62 -40.57 26.98
C GLU A 333 46.95 -41.03 25.68
N HIS A 334 45.64 -40.81 25.54
CA HIS A 334 44.82 -41.22 24.39
C HIS A 334 44.20 -40.03 23.64
N LYS A 335 45.04 -39.04 23.28
CA LYS A 335 44.58 -37.80 22.62
C LYS A 335 43.80 -38.04 21.31
N ASN A 336 44.20 -39.03 20.51
CA ASN A 336 43.52 -39.35 19.26
C ASN A 336 42.07 -39.81 19.47
N LEU A 337 41.79 -40.52 20.57
CA LEU A 337 40.43 -40.89 20.95
C LEU A 337 39.62 -39.64 21.32
N ALA A 338 40.20 -38.74 22.11
CA ALA A 338 39.54 -37.49 22.50
C ALA A 338 39.21 -36.62 21.27
N THR A 339 40.15 -36.47 20.33
CA THR A 339 39.96 -35.74 19.09
C THR A 339 38.85 -36.35 18.24
N LEU A 340 38.91 -37.66 17.99
CA LEU A 340 37.88 -38.35 17.21
C LEU A 340 36.51 -38.23 17.87
N MET A 341 36.41 -38.45 19.18
CA MET A 341 35.13 -38.38 19.90
C MET A 341 34.53 -36.98 19.91
N ASN A 342 35.35 -35.93 19.96
CA ASN A 342 34.87 -34.56 19.81
C ASN A 342 34.33 -34.29 18.40
N ILE A 343 34.97 -34.84 17.36
CA ILE A 343 34.48 -34.80 15.97
C ILE A 343 33.17 -35.58 15.84
N VAL A 344 33.08 -36.79 16.39
CA VAL A 344 31.86 -37.59 16.43
C VAL A 344 30.73 -36.83 17.09
N VAL A 345 30.97 -36.19 18.24
CA VAL A 345 29.95 -35.38 18.92
C VAL A 345 29.48 -34.23 18.04
N PHE A 346 30.39 -33.51 17.38
CA PHE A 346 30.01 -32.47 16.43
C PHE A 346 29.15 -33.07 15.28
N HIS A 347 29.56 -34.19 14.69
CA HIS A 347 28.80 -34.87 13.64
C HIS A 347 27.41 -35.33 14.11
N THR A 348 27.27 -35.83 15.35
CA THR A 348 25.93 -36.15 15.90
C THR A 348 25.06 -34.91 15.99
N LYS A 349 25.62 -33.76 16.42
CA LYS A 349 24.87 -32.49 16.50
C LYS A 349 24.35 -32.03 15.14
N MET A 350 25.09 -32.33 14.06
CA MET A 350 24.65 -32.03 12.69
C MET A 350 23.47 -32.89 12.23
N VAL A 351 23.09 -33.92 12.99
CA VAL A 351 21.96 -34.77 12.69
C VAL A 351 20.74 -34.42 13.55
N ASP A 352 20.88 -34.34 14.88
CA ASP A 352 19.75 -34.21 15.81
C ASP A 352 19.71 -32.90 16.62
N TYR A 353 20.70 -32.01 16.47
CA TYR A 353 20.87 -30.82 17.32
C TYR A 353 21.05 -29.53 16.52
N LEU A 354 20.60 -29.50 15.26
CA LEU A 354 20.81 -28.37 14.35
C LEU A 354 20.16 -27.07 14.82
N GLU A 355 18.93 -27.11 15.35
CA GLU A 355 18.27 -25.89 15.85
C GLU A 355 18.95 -25.33 17.11
N ASP A 356 19.37 -26.21 18.01
CA ASP A 356 20.03 -25.79 19.25
C ASP A 356 21.44 -25.23 18.98
N ILE A 357 22.21 -25.82 18.06
CA ILE A 357 23.52 -25.24 17.68
C ILE A 357 23.36 -23.92 16.92
N LEU A 358 22.29 -23.74 16.13
CA LEU A 358 21.96 -22.44 15.53
C LEU A 358 21.68 -21.42 16.65
N THR A 359 20.94 -21.78 17.69
CA THR A 359 20.71 -20.92 18.84
C THR A 359 22.02 -20.62 19.59
N GLU A 360 22.84 -21.63 19.88
CA GLU A 360 24.14 -21.49 20.56
C GLU A 360 25.07 -20.48 19.85
N THR A 361 25.11 -20.53 18.52
CA THR A 361 26.05 -19.78 17.69
C THR A 361 25.51 -18.46 17.14
N SER A 362 24.19 -18.25 17.08
CA SER A 362 23.61 -17.06 16.43
C SER A 362 22.38 -16.48 17.11
N ASP A 363 22.09 -16.86 18.35
CA ASP A 363 21.02 -16.21 19.11
C ASP A 363 21.31 -14.72 19.30
N LEU A 364 20.30 -13.91 19.00
CA LEU A 364 20.32 -12.45 19.09
C LEU A 364 19.19 -11.95 20.00
N SER A 365 18.67 -12.81 20.87
CA SER A 365 17.64 -12.47 21.86
C SER A 365 18.03 -11.29 22.77
N LEU A 366 19.33 -10.99 22.86
CA LEU A 366 19.89 -9.88 23.63
C LEU A 366 19.30 -8.51 23.22
N PHE A 367 18.88 -8.33 21.96
CA PHE A 367 18.15 -7.14 21.51
C PHE A 367 16.84 -6.88 22.27
N CYS A 368 16.25 -7.90 22.93
CA CYS A 368 15.10 -7.72 23.80
C CYS A 368 15.40 -6.78 24.99
N PHE A 369 16.63 -6.81 25.48
CA PHE A 369 17.10 -6.01 26.62
C PHE A 369 17.77 -4.71 26.14
N TYR A 370 18.35 -4.72 24.94
CA TYR A 370 18.92 -3.55 24.26
C TYR A 370 17.92 -2.93 23.25
N SER A 371 16.69 -2.67 23.70
CA SER A 371 15.60 -2.27 22.82
C SER A 371 15.81 -0.92 22.13
N LYS A 372 16.40 0.04 22.83
CA LYS A 372 16.63 1.38 22.30
C LYS A 372 17.54 1.36 21.08
N ILE A 373 18.71 0.74 21.19
CA ILE A 373 19.62 0.62 20.05
C ILE A 373 19.01 -0.23 18.93
N PHE A 374 18.17 -1.22 19.26
CA PHE A 374 17.49 -2.03 18.25
C PHE A 374 16.55 -1.17 17.37
N GLU A 375 15.72 -0.34 18.01
CA GLU A 375 14.81 0.60 17.32
C GLU A 375 15.59 1.72 16.60
N ASP A 376 16.62 2.31 17.24
CA ASP A 376 17.46 3.35 16.63
C ASP A 376 18.16 2.86 15.36
N GLN A 377 18.67 1.62 15.36
CA GLN A 377 19.30 1.00 14.19
C GLN A 377 18.29 0.67 13.08
N PHE A 378 17.06 0.29 13.44
CA PHE A 378 15.98 0.11 12.47
C PHE A 378 15.63 1.42 11.76
N HIS A 379 15.43 2.51 12.52
CA HIS A 379 15.12 3.81 11.93
C HIS A 379 16.28 4.35 11.09
N MET A 380 17.51 4.19 11.57
CA MET A 380 18.71 4.53 10.79
C MET A 380 18.77 3.74 9.48
N CYS A 381 18.37 2.46 9.48
CA CYS A 381 18.30 1.64 8.28
C CYS A 381 17.33 2.21 7.24
N LEU A 382 16.15 2.69 7.66
CA LEU A 382 15.15 3.32 6.77
C LEU A 382 15.68 4.57 6.05
N GLU A 383 16.56 5.33 6.68
CA GLU A 383 17.14 6.56 6.11
C GLU A 383 18.18 6.29 5.01
N PHE A 384 18.72 5.07 4.91
CA PHE A 384 19.79 4.71 3.97
C PHE A 384 19.33 3.64 2.96
N PRO A 385 18.95 4.00 1.72
CA PRO A 385 18.42 3.06 0.72
C PRO A 385 19.30 1.83 0.45
N ALA A 386 20.63 1.95 0.52
CA ALA A 386 21.53 0.81 0.33
C ALA A 386 21.46 -0.22 1.48
N GLN A 387 20.84 0.13 2.61
CA GLN A 387 20.67 -0.73 3.78
C GLN A 387 19.23 -1.19 3.97
N THR A 388 18.24 -0.47 3.43
CA THR A 388 16.82 -0.89 3.50
C THR A 388 16.58 -2.26 2.89
N ARG A 389 17.42 -2.70 1.96
CA ARG A 389 17.48 -4.09 1.46
C ARG A 389 17.49 -5.15 2.56
N TYR A 390 18.17 -4.86 3.66
CA TYR A 390 18.45 -5.79 4.74
C TYR A 390 17.53 -5.60 5.94
N ILE A 391 16.59 -4.64 5.88
CA ILE A 391 15.78 -4.23 7.02
C ILE A 391 14.85 -5.34 7.56
N ILE A 392 14.53 -6.34 6.73
CA ILE A 392 13.75 -7.52 7.16
C ILE A 392 14.42 -8.32 8.28
N ALA A 393 15.73 -8.15 8.50
CA ALA A 393 16.45 -8.79 9.60
C ALA A 393 15.88 -8.41 10.98
N PHE A 394 15.43 -7.16 11.17
CA PHE A 394 14.89 -6.69 12.45
C PHE A 394 13.63 -7.46 12.87
N PRO A 395 12.56 -7.55 12.06
CA PRO A 395 11.39 -8.35 12.41
C PRO A 395 11.70 -9.85 12.52
N MET A 396 12.68 -10.38 11.77
CA MET A 396 13.10 -11.78 11.91
C MET A 396 13.75 -12.06 13.28
N ILE A 397 14.61 -11.15 13.76
CA ILE A 397 15.28 -11.26 15.06
C ILE A 397 14.30 -11.26 16.24
N CYS A 398 13.10 -10.68 16.09
CA CYS A 398 12.06 -10.78 17.13
C CYS A 398 11.71 -12.24 17.47
N SER A 399 11.87 -13.19 16.52
CA SER A 399 11.68 -14.63 16.78
C SER A 399 12.68 -15.21 17.79
N HIS A 400 13.82 -14.55 18.01
CA HIS A 400 14.88 -15.01 18.91
C HIS A 400 14.56 -14.72 20.38
N PHE A 401 13.65 -13.79 20.68
CA PHE A 401 13.52 -13.23 22.03
C PHE A 401 13.20 -14.30 23.08
N LEU A 402 12.41 -15.31 22.69
CA LEU A 402 12.07 -16.43 23.56
C LEU A 402 13.21 -17.42 23.81
N ASN A 403 14.37 -17.28 23.17
CA ASN A 403 15.56 -18.04 23.55
C ASN A 403 16.18 -17.52 24.86
N SER A 404 15.78 -16.32 25.32
CA SER A 404 16.37 -15.68 26.51
C SER A 404 15.69 -16.01 27.84
N TYR A 405 14.54 -16.69 27.83
CA TYR A 405 13.86 -17.12 29.07
C TYR A 405 14.40 -18.48 29.53
N HIS A 406 14.27 -18.75 30.82
CA HIS A 406 14.59 -20.05 31.41
C HIS A 406 13.35 -20.62 32.10
N ASP A 407 13.19 -21.96 32.10
CA ASP A 407 12.03 -22.63 32.73
C ASP A 407 11.92 -22.39 34.24
N LEU A 408 13.02 -21.96 34.88
CA LEU A 408 13.06 -21.58 36.29
C LEU A 408 12.57 -20.14 36.57
N ALA A 409 12.32 -19.35 35.53
CA ALA A 409 11.80 -17.99 35.60
C ALA A 409 10.63 -17.80 34.62
N PRO A 410 9.51 -18.54 34.78
CA PRO A 410 8.37 -18.44 33.87
C PRO A 410 7.68 -17.07 33.90
N GLU A 411 7.89 -16.26 34.96
CA GLU A 411 7.23 -14.97 35.18
C GLU A 411 7.63 -13.87 34.19
N GLU A 412 8.73 -14.06 33.46
CA GLU A 412 9.21 -13.15 32.42
C GLU A 412 8.84 -13.60 31.00
N ARG A 413 8.47 -14.87 30.80
CA ARG A 413 8.20 -15.45 29.47
C ARG A 413 7.13 -14.65 28.72
N THR A 414 5.99 -14.39 29.35
CA THR A 414 4.88 -13.64 28.72
C THR A 414 5.31 -12.23 28.34
N ARG A 415 6.06 -11.55 29.21
CA ARG A 415 6.54 -10.18 28.97
C ARG A 415 7.50 -10.11 27.77
N ILE A 416 8.41 -11.07 27.68
CA ILE A 416 9.34 -11.20 26.54
C ILE A 416 8.56 -11.52 25.25
N GLY A 417 7.58 -12.43 25.33
CA GLY A 417 6.70 -12.79 24.22
C GLY A 417 5.89 -11.59 23.68
N GLU A 418 5.20 -10.86 24.55
CA GLU A 418 4.45 -9.66 24.18
C GLU A 418 5.35 -8.57 23.55
N ARG A 419 6.57 -8.39 24.09
CA ARG A 419 7.54 -7.45 23.53
C ARG A 419 7.96 -7.84 22.11
N SER A 420 8.20 -9.14 21.87
CA SER A 420 8.57 -9.64 20.54
C SER A 420 7.47 -9.40 19.50
N ILE A 421 6.19 -9.63 19.87
CA ILE A 421 5.01 -9.37 19.03
C ILE A 421 4.86 -7.88 18.73
N SER A 422 5.02 -7.03 19.76
CA SER A 422 4.90 -5.58 19.61
C SER A 422 5.95 -5.03 18.63
N LEU A 423 7.19 -5.48 18.74
CA LEU A 423 8.28 -5.00 17.87
C LEU A 423 8.18 -5.53 16.44
N VAL A 424 7.86 -6.80 16.22
CA VAL A 424 7.69 -7.33 14.85
C VAL A 424 6.57 -6.58 14.12
N ASN A 425 5.45 -6.30 14.80
CA ASN A 425 4.35 -5.52 14.22
C ASN A 425 4.78 -4.08 13.91
N LEU A 426 5.50 -3.42 14.83
CA LEU A 426 6.04 -2.07 14.61
C LEU A 426 6.93 -2.00 13.37
N PHE A 427 7.90 -2.92 13.26
CA PHE A 427 8.86 -2.90 12.15
C PHE A 427 8.19 -3.16 10.81
N LEU A 428 7.29 -4.14 10.72
CA LEU A 428 6.58 -4.44 9.46
C LEU A 428 5.65 -3.29 9.03
N ASP A 429 5.01 -2.64 10.00
CA ASP A 429 4.16 -1.47 9.76
C ASP A 429 4.97 -0.26 9.25
N GLU A 430 6.09 0.06 9.89
CA GLU A 430 6.97 1.18 9.47
C GLU A 430 7.65 0.93 8.11
N MET A 431 8.09 -0.31 7.84
CA MET A 431 8.57 -0.71 6.50
C MET A 431 7.51 -0.45 5.43
N SER A 432 6.27 -0.86 5.70
CA SER A 432 5.16 -0.74 4.75
C SER A 432 4.72 0.71 4.57
N LYS A 433 4.72 1.52 5.65
CA LYS A 433 4.46 2.96 5.59
C LYS A 433 5.49 3.68 4.72
N GLU A 434 6.77 3.35 4.85
CA GLU A 434 7.82 3.99 4.08
C GLU A 434 7.73 3.62 2.59
N ALA A 435 7.48 2.34 2.27
CA ALA A 435 7.20 1.92 0.89
C ALA A 435 6.00 2.69 0.30
N LYS A 436 4.90 2.78 1.05
CA LYS A 436 3.70 3.55 0.68
C LYS A 436 4.01 5.04 0.49
N ASN A 437 4.88 5.65 1.30
CA ASN A 437 5.30 7.05 1.14
C ASN A 437 6.09 7.26 -0.16
N ILE A 438 7.06 6.38 -0.44
CA ILE A 438 7.85 6.44 -1.68
C ILE A 438 6.95 6.28 -2.91
N ILE A 439 6.06 5.28 -2.89
CA ILE A 439 5.08 5.03 -3.96
C ILE A 439 4.19 6.25 -4.17
N THR A 440 3.71 6.86 -3.08
CA THR A 440 2.93 8.09 -3.13
C THR A 440 3.66 9.19 -3.90
N THR A 441 4.93 9.46 -3.56
CA THR A 441 5.72 10.50 -4.23
C THR A 441 5.96 10.17 -5.70
N ILE A 442 6.16 8.89 -6.04
CA ILE A 442 6.26 8.44 -7.43
C ILE A 442 4.94 8.69 -8.17
N CYS A 443 3.80 8.34 -7.57
CA CYS A 443 2.48 8.61 -8.15
C CYS A 443 2.26 10.10 -8.38
N ASP A 444 2.56 10.95 -7.40
CA ASP A 444 2.41 12.41 -7.54
C ASP A 444 3.26 12.95 -8.70
N HIS A 445 4.50 12.47 -8.83
CA HIS A 445 5.38 12.86 -9.93
C HIS A 445 4.84 12.37 -11.28
N GLN A 446 4.33 11.13 -11.36
CA GLN A 446 3.74 10.60 -12.59
C GLN A 446 2.44 11.31 -12.96
N CYS A 447 1.62 11.70 -12.00
CA CYS A 447 0.45 12.56 -12.24
C CYS A 447 0.86 13.91 -12.81
N MET A 448 1.93 14.53 -12.31
CA MET A 448 2.47 15.78 -12.86
C MET A 448 2.98 15.63 -14.30
N LEU A 449 3.68 14.54 -14.61
CA LEU A 449 4.13 14.25 -15.98
C LEU A 449 2.95 14.02 -16.92
N ASN A 450 1.92 13.32 -16.43
CA ASN A 450 0.72 13.05 -17.20
C ASN A 450 -0.13 14.31 -17.41
N ASP A 451 -0.17 15.25 -16.45
CA ASP A 451 -0.82 16.56 -16.62
C ASP A 451 -0.18 17.33 -17.78
N GLN A 452 1.14 17.27 -17.97
CA GLN A 452 1.85 17.94 -19.08
C GLN A 452 1.41 17.44 -20.47
N LEU A 453 0.78 16.26 -20.55
CA LEU A 453 0.24 15.69 -21.79
C LEU A 453 -1.17 16.20 -22.12
N LEU A 454 -1.82 16.92 -21.21
CA LEU A 454 -3.18 17.42 -21.44
C LEU A 454 -3.21 18.48 -22.55
N PRO A 455 -4.30 18.53 -23.35
CA PRO A 455 -4.42 19.46 -24.47
C PRO A 455 -4.22 20.94 -24.08
N LYS A 456 -4.53 21.33 -22.84
CA LYS A 456 -4.36 22.71 -22.35
C LYS A 456 -2.94 23.27 -22.53
N HIS A 457 -1.92 22.41 -22.47
CA HIS A 457 -0.51 22.82 -22.56
C HIS A 457 -0.04 23.12 -23.99
N VAL A 458 -0.83 22.75 -25.02
CA VAL A 458 -0.51 23.08 -26.43
C VAL A 458 -0.97 24.50 -26.82
N ALA A 459 -1.84 25.13 -26.02
CA ALA A 459 -2.44 26.43 -26.37
C ALA A 459 -1.41 27.53 -26.70
N PRO A 460 -0.31 27.72 -25.95
CA PRO A 460 0.73 28.69 -26.30
C PRO A 460 1.37 28.43 -27.67
N GLN A 461 1.55 27.17 -28.05
CA GLN A 461 2.11 26.78 -29.34
C GLN A 461 1.14 27.08 -30.51
N ILE A 462 -0.16 26.87 -30.31
CA ILE A 462 -1.17 27.26 -31.30
C ILE A 462 -1.16 28.78 -31.50
N VAL A 463 -1.13 29.55 -30.40
CA VAL A 463 -1.10 31.02 -30.45
C VAL A 463 0.14 31.53 -31.18
N SER A 464 1.31 30.94 -30.95
CA SER A 464 2.55 31.35 -31.62
C SER A 464 2.49 31.12 -33.14
N VAL A 465 1.98 29.96 -33.59
CA VAL A 465 1.78 29.66 -35.02
C VAL A 465 0.76 30.59 -35.68
N VAL A 466 -0.35 30.89 -35.00
CA VAL A 466 -1.39 31.80 -35.51
C VAL A 466 -0.89 33.25 -35.60
N LYS A 467 -0.09 33.71 -34.63
CA LYS A 467 0.52 35.05 -34.63
C LYS A 467 1.64 35.18 -35.65
N LEU A 468 2.43 34.14 -35.90
CA LEU A 468 3.47 34.10 -36.94
C LEU A 468 2.89 34.28 -38.35
N LYS A 469 1.65 33.83 -38.60
CA LYS A 469 0.93 34.11 -39.87
C LYS A 469 0.51 35.59 -40.03
N LYS A 470 0.58 36.42 -38.98
CA LYS A 470 0.11 37.82 -38.98
C LYS A 470 1.22 38.88 -38.85
N ARG A 471 2.50 38.51 -38.68
CA ARG A 471 3.61 39.49 -38.55
C ARG A 471 4.80 39.15 -39.44
N ASP A 472 5.21 40.13 -40.25
CA ASP A 472 6.52 40.17 -40.89
C ASP A 472 7.66 40.08 -39.88
N LYS A 473 8.69 39.32 -40.26
CA LYS A 473 9.88 38.94 -39.51
C LYS A 473 10.46 40.06 -38.63
N LYS A 474 10.28 40.00 -37.30
CA LYS A 474 11.30 40.42 -36.31
C LYS A 474 10.94 40.02 -34.87
N ASN A 475 11.82 39.19 -34.30
CA ASN A 475 12.21 38.99 -32.89
C ASN A 475 11.14 38.74 -31.81
N LYS A 476 11.20 37.53 -31.22
CA LYS A 476 11.72 37.25 -29.86
C LYS A 476 11.78 35.72 -29.71
N ILE A 477 12.93 35.16 -29.36
CA ILE A 477 13.00 33.73 -28.99
C ILE A 477 12.35 33.62 -27.61
N GLU A 478 11.06 33.29 -27.58
CA GLU A 478 10.41 32.82 -26.35
C GLU A 478 11.14 31.56 -25.87
N ARG A 479 11.34 31.42 -24.56
CA ARG A 479 11.92 30.20 -23.98
C ARG A 479 11.16 29.00 -24.51
N GLU A 480 11.86 28.11 -25.21
CA GLU A 480 11.28 26.87 -25.69
C GLU A 480 10.83 26.06 -24.47
N ILE A 481 9.53 25.79 -24.37
CA ILE A 481 8.99 24.95 -23.30
C ILE A 481 9.53 23.55 -23.57
N ASP A 482 10.18 22.95 -22.57
CA ASP A 482 10.68 21.60 -22.66
C ASP A 482 9.54 20.65 -23.02
N LYS A 483 9.74 19.85 -24.07
CA LYS A 483 8.74 18.89 -24.53
C LYS A 483 8.70 17.69 -23.58
N PRO A 484 7.50 17.14 -23.28
CA PRO A 484 7.39 15.89 -22.55
C PRO A 484 8.26 14.79 -23.20
N GLY A 485 9.03 14.09 -22.37
CA GLY A 485 10.03 13.09 -22.77
C GLY A 485 11.48 13.56 -22.60
N ILE A 486 11.75 14.86 -22.46
CA ILE A 486 13.10 15.38 -22.18
C ILE A 486 13.60 14.92 -20.81
N GLU A 487 12.71 14.87 -19.82
CA GLU A 487 13.02 14.38 -18.47
C GLU A 487 13.50 12.92 -18.45
N SER A 488 13.11 12.15 -19.47
CA SER A 488 13.49 10.75 -19.66
C SER A 488 14.77 10.57 -20.48
N TYR A 489 15.29 11.63 -21.13
CA TYR A 489 16.52 11.58 -21.91
C TYR A 489 17.76 11.61 -21.00
N ARG A 490 18.21 10.42 -20.56
CA ARG A 490 19.38 10.27 -19.71
C ARG A 490 20.69 10.33 -20.48
N ARG A 491 21.59 11.24 -20.07
CA ARG A 491 22.96 11.34 -20.61
C ARG A 491 23.98 10.49 -19.84
N THR A 492 23.89 10.45 -18.51
CA THR A 492 24.77 9.68 -17.63
C THR A 492 23.97 9.08 -16.47
N ARG A 493 24.47 7.98 -15.88
CA ARG A 493 23.92 7.35 -14.67
C ARG A 493 24.53 7.90 -13.37
N GLU A 494 25.58 8.71 -13.48
CA GLU A 494 26.20 9.37 -12.33
C GLU A 494 25.31 10.50 -11.77
N GLU A 495 24.52 11.12 -12.65
CA GLU A 495 23.52 12.12 -12.28
C GLU A 495 22.18 11.43 -11.96
N LEU A 496 21.94 11.20 -10.66
CA LEU A 496 20.69 10.62 -10.18
C LEU A 496 19.60 11.68 -10.06
N THR A 497 18.53 11.50 -10.83
CA THR A 497 17.30 12.28 -10.70
C THR A 497 16.56 11.94 -9.39
N THR A 498 15.58 12.75 -9.00
CA THR A 498 14.69 12.42 -7.88
C THR A 498 14.00 11.08 -8.11
N MET A 499 13.53 10.81 -9.34
CA MET A 499 12.88 9.55 -9.68
C MET A 499 13.83 8.36 -9.57
N ASP A 500 15.11 8.51 -9.90
CA ASP A 500 16.11 7.44 -9.70
C ASP A 500 16.24 7.07 -8.22
N LYS A 501 16.36 8.08 -7.36
CA LYS A 501 16.51 7.87 -5.91
C LYS A 501 15.27 7.19 -5.32
N LEU A 502 14.08 7.62 -5.73
CA LEU A 502 12.81 7.02 -5.30
C LEU A 502 12.69 5.58 -5.78
N HIS A 503 12.98 5.30 -7.05
CA HIS A 503 12.93 3.93 -7.58
C HIS A 503 13.96 3.02 -6.88
N MET A 504 15.19 3.48 -6.70
CA MET A 504 16.21 2.72 -5.98
C MET A 504 15.74 2.38 -4.55
N ALA A 505 15.29 3.37 -3.79
CA ALA A 505 14.79 3.16 -2.43
C ALA A 505 13.60 2.20 -2.39
N LEU A 506 12.66 2.35 -3.34
CA LEU A 506 11.50 1.46 -3.45
C LEU A 506 11.91 0.02 -3.73
N THR A 507 12.82 -0.20 -4.69
CA THR A 507 13.25 -1.56 -5.08
C THR A 507 13.96 -2.28 -3.95
N GLU A 508 14.82 -1.61 -3.20
CA GLU A 508 15.53 -2.22 -2.07
C GLU A 508 14.58 -2.55 -0.92
N LEU A 509 13.65 -1.65 -0.60
CA LEU A 509 12.65 -1.90 0.45
C LEU A 509 11.66 -3.00 0.04
N CYS A 510 11.24 -3.02 -1.23
CA CYS A 510 10.38 -4.09 -1.76
C CYS A 510 11.07 -5.45 -1.74
N TYR A 511 12.38 -5.50 -2.01
CA TYR A 511 13.16 -6.73 -1.83
C TYR A 511 13.05 -7.25 -0.40
N ALA A 512 13.22 -6.38 0.60
CA ALA A 512 13.11 -6.74 2.00
C ALA A 512 11.70 -7.23 2.39
N ILE A 513 10.65 -6.51 1.98
CA ILE A 513 9.24 -6.90 2.22
C ILE A 513 8.91 -8.24 1.54
N ASN A 514 9.49 -8.50 0.37
CA ASN A 514 9.22 -9.70 -0.41
C ASN A 514 10.11 -10.91 -0.03
N TYR A 515 11.15 -10.69 0.79
CA TYR A 515 12.20 -11.65 1.10
C TYR A 515 11.67 -12.97 1.69
N CYS A 516 10.79 -12.88 2.69
CA CYS A 516 10.15 -14.04 3.29
C CYS A 516 8.61 -13.91 3.24
N PRO A 517 7.88 -15.00 2.95
CA PRO A 517 6.41 -14.97 2.90
C PRO A 517 5.78 -14.77 4.28
N SER A 518 6.39 -15.35 5.32
CA SER A 518 5.94 -15.21 6.69
C SER A 518 7.09 -15.25 7.70
N ILE A 519 6.86 -14.65 8.86
CA ILE A 519 7.75 -14.65 10.03
C ILE A 519 6.97 -15.23 11.21
N HIS A 520 7.53 -16.26 11.85
CA HIS A 520 6.94 -16.89 13.02
C HIS A 520 7.59 -16.31 14.28
N VAL A 521 6.81 -15.67 15.13
CA VAL A 521 7.27 -15.07 16.39
C VAL A 521 6.37 -15.55 17.50
N TRP A 522 6.96 -16.26 18.47
CA TRP A 522 6.22 -16.98 19.50
C TRP A 522 5.17 -17.92 18.86
N ASP A 523 3.88 -17.68 19.11
CA ASP A 523 2.77 -18.47 18.53
C ASP A 523 2.04 -17.75 17.38
N HIS A 524 2.62 -16.65 16.86
CA HIS A 524 2.00 -15.80 15.85
C HIS A 524 2.75 -15.86 14.51
N THR A 525 1.99 -15.73 13.42
CA THR A 525 2.52 -15.67 12.05
C THR A 525 2.25 -14.30 11.47
N PHE A 526 3.31 -13.64 11.02
CA PHE A 526 3.24 -12.31 10.41
C PHE A 526 3.58 -12.41 8.93
N ALA A 527 2.79 -11.78 8.06
CA ALA A 527 3.02 -11.75 6.62
C ALA A 527 3.40 -10.32 6.18
N PRO A 528 4.68 -10.03 5.90
CA PRO A 528 5.13 -8.67 5.57
C PRO A 528 4.36 -8.00 4.42
N ARG A 529 3.97 -8.78 3.41
CA ARG A 529 3.26 -8.29 2.21
C ARG A 529 1.85 -7.78 2.51
N GLU A 530 1.17 -8.36 3.50
CA GLU A 530 -0.19 -7.97 3.89
C GLU A 530 -0.23 -6.57 4.54
N TYR A 531 0.84 -6.18 5.24
CA TYR A 531 0.98 -4.83 5.76
C TYR A 531 1.05 -3.81 4.62
N LEU A 532 1.87 -4.09 3.59
CA LEU A 532 1.95 -3.22 2.41
C LEU A 532 0.62 -3.17 1.65
N HIS A 533 -0.04 -4.32 1.46
CA HIS A 533 -1.36 -4.39 0.83
C HIS A 533 -2.36 -3.44 1.53
N GLY A 534 -2.52 -3.55 2.85
CA GLY A 534 -3.44 -2.71 3.61
C GLY A 534 -3.10 -1.21 3.55
N HIS A 535 -1.80 -0.86 3.58
CA HIS A 535 -1.36 0.53 3.43
C HIS A 535 -1.64 1.10 2.04
N LEU A 536 -1.43 0.31 0.98
CA LEU A 536 -1.70 0.72 -0.40
C LEU A 536 -3.20 0.93 -0.64
N GLU A 537 -4.03 0.00 -0.16
CA GLU A 537 -5.50 0.10 -0.26
C GLU A 537 -6.01 1.39 0.42
N SER A 538 -5.61 1.63 1.67
CA SER A 538 -5.98 2.83 2.40
C SER A 538 -5.46 4.11 1.74
N ARG A 539 -4.21 4.11 1.27
CA ARG A 539 -3.59 5.27 0.63
C ARG A 539 -4.23 5.60 -0.71
N PHE A 540 -4.58 4.58 -1.50
CA PHE A 540 -5.21 4.77 -2.80
C PHE A 540 -6.62 5.34 -2.62
N ASN A 541 -7.42 4.82 -1.68
CA ASN A 541 -8.74 5.36 -1.35
C ASN A 541 -8.66 6.86 -1.01
N LYS A 542 -7.74 7.25 -0.11
CA LYS A 542 -7.50 8.65 0.25
C LYS A 542 -6.97 9.49 -0.92
N ALA A 543 -6.13 8.92 -1.79
CA ALA A 543 -5.59 9.61 -2.96
C ALA A 543 -6.71 9.99 -3.93
N LEU A 544 -7.63 9.06 -4.23
CA LEU A 544 -8.73 9.27 -5.15
C LEU A 544 -9.59 10.45 -4.73
N VAL A 545 -10.03 10.49 -3.47
CA VAL A 545 -10.82 11.59 -2.92
C VAL A 545 -10.01 12.89 -2.86
N GLY A 546 -8.73 12.82 -2.47
CA GLY A 546 -7.83 13.98 -2.47
C GLY A 546 -7.66 14.61 -3.85
N MET A 547 -7.58 13.81 -4.91
CA MET A 547 -7.45 14.27 -6.30
C MET A 547 -8.73 14.92 -6.85
N VAL A 548 -9.89 14.74 -6.21
CA VAL A 548 -11.13 15.47 -6.56
C VAL A 548 -10.98 16.97 -6.30
N MET A 549 -10.08 17.36 -5.38
CA MET A 549 -9.78 18.76 -5.05
C MET A 549 -11.04 19.59 -4.72
N PHE A 550 -12.05 18.96 -4.11
CA PHE A 550 -13.29 19.64 -3.78
C PHE A 550 -13.08 20.63 -2.62
N ASN A 551 -13.33 21.90 -2.88
CA ASN A 551 -13.29 22.95 -1.86
C ASN A 551 -14.71 23.50 -1.62
N PRO A 552 -15.30 23.28 -0.42
CA PRO A 552 -16.66 23.73 -0.12
C PRO A 552 -16.79 25.25 0.01
N GLU A 553 -15.69 25.98 0.27
CA GLU A 553 -15.71 27.44 0.39
C GLU A 553 -15.75 28.12 -0.97
N THR A 554 -14.97 27.63 -1.94
CA THR A 554 -14.87 28.19 -3.29
C THR A 554 -15.82 27.51 -4.28
N ASN A 555 -16.39 26.35 -3.93
CA ASN A 555 -17.13 25.45 -4.81
C ASN A 555 -16.29 24.97 -6.01
N GLU A 556 -14.97 24.88 -5.85
CA GLU A 556 -14.07 24.33 -6.86
C GLU A 556 -14.04 22.81 -6.76
N ILE A 557 -13.95 22.15 -7.92
CA ILE A 557 -13.78 20.70 -8.05
C ILE A 557 -12.94 20.42 -9.29
N ALA A 558 -12.14 19.36 -9.27
CA ALA A 558 -11.37 18.91 -10.43
C ALA A 558 -12.30 18.55 -11.60
N LYS A 559 -11.84 18.79 -12.82
CA LYS A 559 -12.54 18.31 -14.02
C LYS A 559 -12.51 16.79 -14.06
N PRO A 560 -13.63 16.10 -14.37
CA PRO A 560 -13.65 14.64 -14.46
C PRO A 560 -12.54 14.05 -15.36
N SER A 561 -12.22 14.68 -16.49
CA SER A 561 -11.16 14.23 -17.40
C SER A 561 -9.76 14.30 -16.79
N GLU A 562 -9.45 15.39 -16.07
CA GLU A 562 -8.17 15.58 -15.38
C GLU A 562 -8.03 14.62 -14.20
N LEU A 563 -9.11 14.41 -13.44
CA LEU A 563 -9.17 13.41 -12.38
C LEU A 563 -8.93 12.01 -12.94
N LEU A 564 -9.68 11.59 -13.96
CA LEU A 564 -9.53 10.28 -14.60
C LEU A 564 -8.10 10.05 -15.12
N SER A 565 -7.51 11.09 -15.74
CA SER A 565 -6.12 11.06 -16.19
C SER A 565 -5.16 10.78 -15.02
N SER A 566 -5.34 11.47 -13.90
CA SER A 566 -4.53 11.27 -12.69
C SER A 566 -4.75 9.90 -12.05
N VAL A 567 -6.00 9.42 -11.98
CA VAL A 567 -6.33 8.07 -11.49
C VAL A 567 -5.63 7.00 -12.32
N ARG A 568 -5.65 7.10 -13.65
CA ARG A 568 -4.96 6.17 -14.56
C ARG A 568 -3.44 6.20 -14.35
N ALA A 569 -2.84 7.38 -14.19
CA ALA A 569 -1.40 7.50 -13.89
C ALA A 569 -1.06 6.83 -12.55
N TYR A 570 -1.89 7.04 -11.52
CA TYR A 570 -1.73 6.41 -10.21
C TYR A 570 -1.82 4.88 -10.29
N MET A 571 -2.82 4.37 -11.00
CA MET A 571 -3.00 2.93 -11.23
C MET A 571 -1.82 2.31 -11.98
N ASN A 572 -1.25 3.00 -12.96
CA ASN A 572 -0.08 2.49 -13.69
C ASN A 572 1.14 2.30 -12.77
N VAL A 573 1.37 3.24 -11.84
CA VAL A 573 2.44 3.10 -10.84
C VAL A 573 2.15 1.94 -9.90
N LEU A 574 0.93 1.84 -9.38
CA LEU A 574 0.54 0.74 -8.50
C LEU A 574 0.64 -0.61 -9.20
N GLN A 575 0.19 -0.74 -10.44
CA GLN A 575 0.33 -1.98 -11.21
C GLN A 575 1.80 -2.38 -11.41
N SER A 576 2.70 -1.42 -11.57
CA SER A 576 4.14 -1.69 -11.71
C SER A 576 4.77 -2.33 -10.46
N MET A 577 4.11 -2.21 -9.28
CA MET A 577 4.57 -2.81 -8.03
C MET A 577 4.58 -4.33 -8.04
N GLU A 578 3.74 -4.97 -8.87
CA GLU A 578 3.70 -6.42 -9.01
C GLU A 578 5.04 -6.99 -9.52
N ASN A 579 5.87 -6.16 -10.17
CA ASN A 579 7.22 -6.55 -10.59
C ASN A 579 8.20 -6.72 -9.43
N TYR A 580 7.92 -6.11 -8.27
CA TYR A 580 8.83 -6.07 -7.13
C TYR A 580 8.32 -6.88 -5.94
N VAL A 581 7.01 -6.86 -5.70
CA VAL A 581 6.37 -7.58 -4.59
C VAL A 581 5.23 -8.41 -5.14
N GLN A 582 5.14 -9.66 -4.68
CA GLN A 582 4.05 -10.58 -5.02
C GLN A 582 2.77 -10.17 -4.27
N ILE A 583 2.13 -9.08 -4.72
CA ILE A 583 0.83 -8.57 -4.27
C ILE A 583 -0.10 -8.51 -5.48
N GLU A 584 -1.37 -8.86 -5.31
CA GLU A 584 -2.38 -8.79 -6.37
C GLU A 584 -3.01 -7.39 -6.42
N MET A 585 -2.49 -6.50 -7.29
CA MET A 585 -2.98 -5.11 -7.37
C MET A 585 -4.41 -5.02 -7.90
N THR A 586 -4.82 -6.02 -8.69
CA THR A 586 -6.20 -6.14 -9.19
C THR A 586 -7.23 -6.14 -8.06
N ASN A 587 -6.95 -6.81 -6.93
CA ASN A 587 -7.87 -6.82 -5.79
C ASN A 587 -7.95 -5.45 -5.12
N ILE A 588 -6.83 -4.75 -4.96
CA ILE A 588 -6.80 -3.39 -4.43
C ILE A 588 -7.63 -2.46 -5.32
N PHE A 589 -7.47 -2.55 -6.64
CA PHE A 589 -8.27 -1.75 -7.58
C PHE A 589 -9.75 -2.07 -7.49
N ASN A 590 -10.12 -3.35 -7.46
CA ASN A 590 -11.51 -3.76 -7.36
C ASN A 590 -12.16 -3.24 -6.08
N ASN A 591 -11.49 -3.37 -4.93
CA ASN A 591 -12.02 -2.89 -3.66
C ASN A 591 -12.18 -1.37 -3.65
N VAL A 592 -11.12 -0.64 -3.98
CA VAL A 592 -11.09 0.82 -3.84
C VAL A 592 -11.97 1.51 -4.89
N LEU A 593 -11.85 1.13 -6.17
CA LEU A 593 -12.61 1.80 -7.23
C LEU A 593 -14.10 1.49 -7.15
N LEU A 594 -14.49 0.25 -6.81
CA LEU A 594 -15.89 -0.09 -6.62
C LEU A 594 -16.49 0.68 -5.45
N LEU A 595 -15.75 0.83 -4.35
CA LEU A 595 -16.18 1.61 -3.20
C LEU A 595 -16.47 3.07 -3.56
N GLN A 596 -15.64 3.67 -4.41
CA GLN A 596 -15.81 5.06 -4.87
C GLN A 596 -17.06 5.28 -5.74
N THR A 597 -17.68 4.22 -6.25
CA THR A 597 -18.96 4.31 -6.98
C THR A 597 -20.18 4.50 -6.05
N GLN A 598 -20.06 4.14 -4.77
CA GLN A 598 -21.10 4.31 -3.76
C GLN A 598 -21.13 5.74 -3.22
N PRO A 599 -22.20 6.23 -2.57
CA PRO A 599 -22.23 7.59 -2.01
C PRO A 599 -21.32 7.77 -0.77
N GLN A 600 -21.05 6.68 -0.05
CA GLN A 600 -20.16 6.65 1.12
C GLN A 600 -19.24 5.44 1.03
N ASP A 601 -18.03 5.60 1.55
CA ASP A 601 -17.06 4.52 1.67
C ASP A 601 -17.32 3.63 2.90
N SER A 602 -16.48 2.62 3.14
CA SER A 602 -16.64 1.68 4.26
C SER A 602 -16.44 2.31 5.64
N HIS A 603 -15.89 3.53 5.70
CA HIS A 603 -15.69 4.32 6.92
C HIS A 603 -16.76 5.42 7.07
N GLY A 604 -17.68 5.56 6.11
CA GLY A 604 -18.73 6.58 6.09
C GLY A 604 -18.31 7.91 5.45
N ASP A 605 -17.11 7.98 4.85
CA ASP A 605 -16.60 9.18 4.20
C ASP A 605 -17.22 9.38 2.81
N LYS A 606 -17.33 10.65 2.37
CA LYS A 606 -17.87 10.98 1.04
C LYS A 606 -16.91 10.54 -0.06
N THR A 607 -17.47 9.88 -1.06
CA THR A 607 -16.75 9.38 -2.25
C THR A 607 -16.76 10.38 -3.40
N ILE A 608 -16.03 10.04 -4.48
CA ILE A 608 -16.09 10.73 -5.77
C ILE A 608 -17.55 10.88 -6.25
N THR A 609 -18.36 9.81 -6.20
CA THR A 609 -19.79 9.84 -6.57
C THR A 609 -20.56 10.92 -5.82
N ALA A 610 -20.45 10.94 -4.49
CA ALA A 610 -21.21 11.91 -3.69
C ALA A 610 -20.76 13.35 -3.94
N LEU A 611 -19.45 13.58 -4.09
CA LEU A 611 -18.89 14.91 -4.33
C LEU A 611 -19.34 15.48 -5.68
N TYR A 612 -19.20 14.73 -6.77
CA TYR A 612 -19.65 15.19 -8.09
C TYR A 612 -21.17 15.30 -8.17
N SER A 613 -21.93 14.32 -7.64
CA SER A 613 -23.40 14.39 -7.65
C SER A 613 -23.89 15.67 -6.96
N ASN A 614 -23.31 16.01 -5.81
CA ASN A 614 -23.65 17.22 -5.08
C ASN A 614 -23.23 18.49 -5.84
N TRP A 615 -22.02 18.49 -6.41
CA TRP A 615 -21.51 19.65 -7.15
C TRP A 615 -22.34 19.96 -8.39
N TYR A 616 -22.69 18.96 -9.21
CA TYR A 616 -23.53 19.18 -10.39
C TYR A 616 -24.89 19.78 -10.03
N LEU A 617 -25.51 19.33 -8.93
CA LEU A 617 -26.79 19.84 -8.45
C LEU A 617 -26.69 21.25 -7.86
N GLU A 618 -25.87 21.41 -6.83
CA GLU A 618 -25.84 22.63 -6.01
C GLU A 618 -25.03 23.77 -6.65
N VAL A 619 -24.12 23.45 -7.58
CA VAL A 619 -23.15 24.40 -8.14
C VAL A 619 -23.41 24.67 -9.61
N LEU A 620 -23.49 23.63 -10.46
CA LEU A 620 -23.71 23.79 -11.90
C LEU A 620 -25.18 24.09 -12.22
N LEU A 621 -26.10 23.18 -11.92
CA LEU A 621 -27.52 23.29 -12.27
C LEU A 621 -28.24 24.43 -11.55
N ARG A 622 -27.80 24.77 -10.34
CA ARG A 622 -28.27 25.96 -9.62
C ARG A 622 -27.93 27.25 -10.36
N ARG A 623 -26.76 27.36 -10.97
CA ARG A 623 -26.37 28.53 -11.80
C ARG A 623 -27.06 28.55 -13.16
N VAL A 624 -27.41 27.38 -13.72
CA VAL A 624 -28.32 27.31 -14.87
C VAL A 624 -29.67 27.93 -14.52
N SER A 625 -30.22 27.59 -13.36
CA SER A 625 -31.49 28.15 -12.85
C SER A 625 -31.41 29.65 -12.56
N ALA A 626 -30.21 30.17 -12.27
CA ALA A 626 -29.95 31.60 -12.11
C ALA A 626 -29.80 32.37 -13.46
N GLY A 627 -29.87 31.67 -14.60
CA GLY A 627 -29.77 32.28 -15.93
C GLY A 627 -28.34 32.59 -16.38
N GLN A 628 -27.33 32.04 -15.72
CA GLN A 628 -25.91 32.27 -16.03
C GLN A 628 -25.33 31.25 -17.01
N ILE A 629 -25.97 30.09 -17.14
CA ILE A 629 -25.52 28.95 -17.95
C ILE A 629 -26.68 28.50 -18.85
N CYS A 630 -26.37 28.11 -20.08
CA CYS A 630 -27.35 27.63 -21.06
C CYS A 630 -26.98 26.24 -21.58
N TYR A 631 -27.96 25.34 -21.69
CA TYR A 631 -27.76 24.08 -22.38
C TYR A 631 -27.68 24.32 -23.89
N SER A 632 -26.62 23.87 -24.55
CA SER A 632 -26.48 23.93 -26.01
C SER A 632 -26.56 22.53 -26.62
N PRO A 633 -27.66 22.20 -27.33
CA PRO A 633 -27.75 20.96 -28.10
C PRO A 633 -26.65 20.82 -29.14
N LEU A 634 -26.27 21.94 -29.80
CA LEU A 634 -25.22 21.96 -30.81
C LEU A 634 -23.85 21.53 -30.27
N GLN A 635 -23.51 22.01 -29.07
CA GLN A 635 -22.23 21.69 -28.43
C GLN A 635 -22.31 20.43 -27.56
N LYS A 636 -23.50 19.85 -27.37
CA LYS A 636 -23.78 18.77 -26.41
C LYS A 636 -23.18 19.03 -25.02
N ALA A 637 -23.38 20.25 -24.52
CA ALA A 637 -22.82 20.71 -23.25
C ALA A 637 -23.66 21.84 -22.63
N PHE A 638 -23.46 22.10 -21.34
CA PHE A 638 -23.87 23.36 -20.73
C PHE A 638 -22.75 24.39 -20.92
N VAL A 639 -23.11 25.58 -21.40
CA VAL A 639 -22.18 26.62 -21.80
C VAL A 639 -22.40 27.86 -20.95
N THR A 640 -21.31 28.44 -20.45
CA THR A 640 -21.39 29.69 -19.69
C THR A 640 -21.82 30.85 -20.59
N LEU A 641 -22.85 31.60 -20.20
CA LEU A 641 -23.26 32.79 -20.91
C LEU A 641 -22.34 33.97 -20.53
N PRO A 642 -21.94 34.83 -21.49
CA PRO A 642 -21.08 35.98 -21.22
C PRO A 642 -21.88 37.07 -20.47
N VAL A 643 -21.99 36.91 -19.15
CA VAL A 643 -22.47 37.92 -18.21
C VAL A 643 -21.26 38.26 -17.33
N GLU A 644 -20.77 39.50 -17.40
CA GLU A 644 -19.50 39.90 -16.77
C GLU A 644 -19.42 39.50 -15.29
N GLY A 645 -18.41 38.69 -14.95
CA GLY A 645 -17.84 38.58 -13.59
C GLY A 645 -18.52 37.67 -12.56
N GLN A 646 -19.48 36.80 -12.91
CA GLN A 646 -20.26 36.05 -11.90
C GLN A 646 -20.03 34.52 -11.81
N VAL A 647 -19.43 33.86 -12.81
CA VAL A 647 -19.22 32.39 -12.78
C VAL A 647 -17.72 32.08 -12.65
N PRO A 648 -17.29 31.37 -11.59
CA PRO A 648 -15.87 31.10 -11.34
C PRO A 648 -15.27 29.99 -12.23
N PHE A 649 -16.08 29.33 -13.08
CA PHE A 649 -15.64 28.26 -13.98
C PHE A 649 -16.39 28.30 -15.33
N CYS A 650 -15.87 27.58 -16.32
CA CYS A 650 -16.51 27.36 -17.62
C CYS A 650 -17.36 26.08 -17.56
N ALA A 651 -18.68 26.17 -17.72
CA ALA A 651 -19.58 25.02 -17.57
C ALA A 651 -19.31 23.91 -18.58
N GLU A 652 -18.83 24.29 -19.76
CA GLU A 652 -18.47 23.38 -20.85
C GLU A 652 -17.31 22.47 -20.46
N GLU A 653 -16.39 22.92 -19.61
CA GLU A 653 -15.26 22.13 -19.11
C GLU A 653 -15.65 21.12 -18.01
N TYR A 654 -16.95 20.96 -17.74
CA TYR A 654 -17.49 19.99 -16.78
C TYR A 654 -18.66 19.18 -17.33
N SER A 655 -19.22 19.55 -18.48
CA SER A 655 -20.49 18.99 -18.97
C SER A 655 -20.49 18.64 -20.45
N ASP A 656 -19.36 18.82 -21.15
CA ASP A 656 -19.23 18.29 -22.50
C ASP A 656 -19.20 16.75 -22.51
N VAL A 657 -19.24 16.20 -23.70
CA VAL A 657 -19.23 14.76 -23.93
C VAL A 657 -18.01 14.07 -23.32
N ASN A 658 -16.83 14.70 -23.34
CA ASN A 658 -15.61 14.09 -22.82
C ASN A 658 -15.60 14.06 -21.29
N GLU A 659 -16.05 15.14 -20.65
CA GLU A 659 -16.12 15.25 -19.20
C GLU A 659 -17.17 14.29 -18.63
N LEU A 660 -18.34 14.17 -19.25
CA LEU A 660 -19.37 13.24 -18.78
C LEU A 660 -18.99 11.78 -19.04
N ARG A 661 -18.25 11.47 -20.12
CA ARG A 661 -17.68 10.12 -20.32
C ARG A 661 -16.62 9.83 -19.26
N ALA A 662 -15.76 10.79 -18.95
CA ALA A 662 -14.76 10.62 -17.91
C ALA A 662 -15.41 10.42 -16.52
N LEU A 663 -16.48 11.17 -16.21
CA LEU A 663 -17.28 10.98 -15.01
C LEU A 663 -17.88 9.57 -14.97
N ALA A 664 -18.52 9.14 -16.06
CA ALA A 664 -19.12 7.81 -16.16
C ALA A 664 -18.09 6.68 -16.00
N GLU A 665 -16.86 6.87 -16.47
CA GLU A 665 -15.78 5.90 -16.25
C GLU A 665 -15.29 5.86 -14.79
N LEU A 666 -15.27 7.01 -14.11
CA LEU A 666 -14.88 7.10 -12.70
C LEU A 666 -15.92 6.49 -11.75
N ILE A 667 -17.20 6.79 -11.95
CA ILE A 667 -18.26 6.44 -10.98
C ILE A 667 -19.14 5.26 -11.44
N GLY A 668 -19.00 4.84 -12.69
CA GLY A 668 -19.66 3.67 -13.27
C GLY A 668 -21.20 3.74 -13.23
N PRO A 669 -21.87 2.62 -13.56
CA PRO A 669 -23.33 2.53 -13.53
C PRO A 669 -23.93 2.84 -12.15
N TYR A 670 -23.27 2.44 -11.06
CA TYR A 670 -23.76 2.69 -9.70
C TYR A 670 -23.77 4.17 -9.35
N GLY A 671 -22.66 4.87 -9.57
CA GLY A 671 -22.58 6.30 -9.28
C GLY A 671 -23.47 7.12 -10.22
N MET A 672 -23.54 6.76 -11.50
CA MET A 672 -24.44 7.41 -12.46
C MET A 672 -25.92 7.20 -12.10
N LYS A 673 -26.30 6.01 -11.60
CA LYS A 673 -27.64 5.74 -11.07
C LYS A 673 -27.94 6.64 -9.86
N TYR A 674 -27.01 6.74 -8.92
CA TYR A 674 -27.15 7.62 -7.75
C TYR A 674 -27.31 9.10 -8.15
N CYS A 675 -26.47 9.60 -9.06
CA CYS A 675 -26.61 10.93 -9.64
C CYS A 675 -28.01 11.14 -10.23
N ASN A 676 -28.49 10.16 -11.02
CA ASN A 676 -29.81 10.20 -11.63
C ASN A 676 -30.94 10.24 -10.59
N GLU A 677 -30.88 9.40 -9.55
CA GLU A 677 -31.87 9.39 -8.47
C GLU A 677 -31.97 10.75 -7.77
N ASN A 678 -30.83 11.41 -7.51
CA ASN A 678 -30.82 12.75 -6.93
C ASN A 678 -31.42 13.80 -7.90
N LEU A 679 -31.10 13.74 -9.19
CA LEU A 679 -31.71 14.59 -10.22
C LEU A 679 -33.24 14.40 -10.24
N MET A 680 -33.72 13.15 -10.22
CA MET A 680 -35.14 12.83 -10.23
C MET A 680 -35.86 13.30 -8.96
N TRP A 681 -35.20 13.25 -7.81
CA TRP A 681 -35.75 13.78 -6.56
C TRP A 681 -36.02 15.29 -6.65
N HIS A 682 -35.09 16.06 -7.23
CA HIS A 682 -35.29 17.50 -7.47
C HIS A 682 -36.43 17.76 -8.46
N ILE A 683 -36.56 16.96 -9.51
CA ILE A 683 -37.69 17.06 -10.45
C ILE A 683 -39.01 16.81 -9.73
N ALA A 684 -39.11 15.74 -8.94
CA ALA A 684 -40.32 15.42 -8.19
C ALA A 684 -40.73 16.57 -7.25
N SER A 685 -39.76 17.22 -6.60
CA SER A 685 -40.00 18.43 -5.80
C SER A 685 -40.60 19.58 -6.63
N GLN A 686 -40.09 19.82 -7.85
CA GLN A 686 -40.67 20.82 -8.76
C GLN A 686 -42.08 20.45 -9.22
N VAL A 687 -42.35 19.18 -9.48
CA VAL A 687 -43.68 18.68 -9.87
C VAL A 687 -44.69 18.84 -8.74
N THR A 688 -44.29 18.59 -7.49
CA THR A 688 -45.14 18.82 -6.31
C THR A 688 -45.57 20.28 -6.22
N GLU A 689 -44.66 21.22 -6.46
CA GLU A 689 -44.99 22.65 -6.51
C GLU A 689 -45.88 23.02 -7.70
N LEU A 690 -45.66 22.40 -8.88
CA LEU A 690 -46.54 22.58 -10.04
C LEU A 690 -47.96 22.07 -9.77
N LYS A 691 -48.13 20.92 -9.09
CA LYS A 691 -49.45 20.40 -8.69
C LYS A 691 -50.21 21.43 -7.84
N LYS A 692 -49.54 22.12 -6.90
CA LYS A 692 -50.15 23.20 -6.09
C LYS A 692 -50.64 24.36 -6.96
N LEU A 693 -49.85 24.77 -7.97
CA LEU A 693 -50.23 25.84 -8.90
C LEU A 693 -51.43 25.46 -9.78
N VAL A 694 -51.52 24.19 -10.18
CA VAL A 694 -52.67 23.65 -10.92
C VAL A 694 -53.94 23.68 -10.06
N ILE A 695 -53.86 23.22 -8.80
CA ILE A 695 -54.99 23.23 -7.87
C ILE A 695 -55.48 24.67 -7.62
N LEU A 696 -54.56 25.62 -7.44
CA LEU A 696 -54.90 27.04 -7.27
C LEU A 696 -55.72 27.60 -8.44
N ASN A 697 -55.49 27.10 -9.66
CA ASN A 697 -56.12 27.58 -10.88
C ASN A 697 -57.17 26.60 -11.45
N LYS A 698 -57.58 25.59 -10.68
CA LYS A 698 -58.33 24.41 -11.16
C LYS A 698 -59.60 24.78 -11.96
N GLU A 699 -60.44 25.66 -11.43
CA GLU A 699 -61.68 26.08 -12.09
C GLU A 699 -61.43 26.80 -13.41
N THR A 700 -60.46 27.72 -13.44
CA THR A 700 -60.07 28.45 -14.65
C THR A 700 -59.49 27.50 -15.70
N LEU A 701 -58.65 26.54 -15.29
CA LEU A 701 -58.06 25.55 -16.19
C LEU A 701 -59.11 24.59 -16.77
N LEU A 702 -60.11 24.17 -15.98
CA LEU A 702 -61.25 23.40 -16.47
C LEU A 702 -62.06 24.18 -17.51
N ALA A 703 -62.30 25.47 -17.26
CA ALA A 703 -63.01 26.34 -18.20
C ALA A 703 -62.22 26.56 -19.51
N LEU A 704 -60.89 26.70 -19.42
CA LEU A 704 -60.00 26.80 -20.58
C LEU A 704 -59.99 25.50 -21.40
N ARG A 705 -59.96 24.35 -20.73
CA ARG A 705 -60.01 23.03 -21.37
C ARG A 705 -61.32 22.80 -22.13
N SER A 706 -62.46 23.26 -21.59
CA SER A 706 -63.79 23.03 -22.19
C SER A 706 -64.21 24.09 -23.23
N ASN A 707 -63.55 25.25 -23.29
CA ASN A 707 -63.88 26.34 -24.22
C ASN A 707 -62.72 26.68 -25.18
N TYR A 708 -61.85 25.71 -25.48
CA TYR A 708 -60.66 25.91 -26.31
C TYR A 708 -60.97 26.46 -27.71
N ASP A 709 -62.18 26.18 -28.22
CA ASP A 709 -62.74 26.57 -29.51
C ASP A 709 -63.31 28.01 -29.54
N LYS A 710 -63.41 28.70 -28.39
CA LYS A 710 -63.99 30.06 -28.26
C LYS A 710 -62.89 31.10 -27.94
N PRO A 711 -62.36 31.84 -28.94
CA PRO A 711 -61.18 32.69 -28.76
C PRO A 711 -61.33 33.81 -27.73
N ASP A 712 -62.48 34.51 -27.72
CA ASP A 712 -62.71 35.64 -26.81
C ASP A 712 -62.82 35.17 -25.35
N GLN A 713 -63.50 34.04 -25.11
CA GLN A 713 -63.60 33.45 -23.77
C GLN A 713 -62.25 32.95 -23.27
N MET A 714 -61.45 32.33 -24.15
CA MET A 714 -60.09 31.89 -23.82
C MET A 714 -59.19 33.07 -23.43
N ARG A 715 -59.29 34.21 -24.11
CA ARG A 715 -58.52 35.42 -23.79
C ARG A 715 -58.87 35.96 -22.41
N GLU A 716 -60.16 36.00 -22.06
CA GLU A 716 -60.61 36.46 -20.74
C GLU A 716 -60.28 35.47 -19.61
N LEU A 717 -60.38 34.17 -19.87
CA LEU A 717 -60.00 33.14 -18.91
C LEU A 717 -58.49 33.13 -18.65
N PHE A 718 -57.66 33.35 -19.67
CA PHE A 718 -56.21 33.42 -19.51
C PHE A 718 -55.78 34.55 -18.55
N LYS A 719 -56.45 35.71 -18.60
CA LYS A 719 -56.18 36.84 -17.68
C LYS A 719 -56.45 36.48 -16.21
N LYS A 720 -57.26 35.45 -15.93
CA LYS A 720 -57.57 34.98 -14.57
C LYS A 720 -56.52 34.01 -14.01
N LEU A 721 -55.60 33.50 -14.84
CA LEU A 721 -54.55 32.58 -14.38
C LEU A 721 -53.52 33.31 -13.51
N GLN A 722 -53.19 32.73 -12.37
CA GLN A 722 -52.20 33.23 -11.43
C GLN A 722 -50.89 32.43 -11.55
N ASN A 723 -49.75 33.08 -11.32
CA ASN A 723 -48.43 32.46 -11.25
C ASN A 723 -47.98 31.74 -12.54
N VAL A 724 -48.38 32.25 -13.70
CA VAL A 724 -47.99 31.72 -15.03
C VAL A 724 -46.46 31.65 -15.19
N ASP A 725 -45.73 32.68 -14.73
CA ASP A 725 -44.26 32.70 -14.83
C ASP A 725 -43.63 31.60 -13.99
N SER A 726 -44.17 31.33 -12.80
CA SER A 726 -43.71 30.25 -11.93
C SER A 726 -43.91 28.88 -12.58
N VAL A 727 -44.99 28.65 -13.32
CA VAL A 727 -45.22 27.40 -14.05
C VAL A 727 -44.15 27.21 -15.14
N LEU A 728 -43.93 28.23 -15.96
CA LEU A 728 -42.94 28.18 -17.05
C LEU A 728 -41.51 28.03 -16.51
N GLN A 729 -41.17 28.77 -15.44
CA GLN A 729 -39.86 28.69 -14.81
C GLN A 729 -39.60 27.30 -14.23
N ARG A 730 -40.55 26.73 -13.47
CA ARG A 730 -40.40 25.38 -12.88
C ARG A 730 -40.31 24.30 -13.96
N MET A 731 -41.14 24.37 -15.01
CA MET A 731 -41.03 23.44 -16.15
C MET A 731 -39.69 23.61 -16.88
N THR A 732 -39.15 24.82 -16.98
CA THR A 732 -37.83 25.05 -17.58
C THR A 732 -36.72 24.42 -16.73
N ILE A 733 -36.78 24.55 -15.40
CA ILE A 733 -35.84 23.90 -14.46
C ILE A 733 -35.90 22.38 -14.61
N ILE A 734 -37.10 21.79 -14.67
CA ILE A 734 -37.28 20.36 -14.92
C ILE A 734 -36.63 19.95 -16.24
N GLY A 735 -36.87 20.71 -17.30
CA GLY A 735 -36.28 20.47 -18.61
C GLY A 735 -34.76 20.49 -18.59
N VAL A 736 -34.18 21.51 -17.94
CA VAL A 736 -32.72 21.63 -17.75
C VAL A 736 -32.14 20.40 -17.06
N ILE A 737 -32.76 19.93 -15.98
CA ILE A 737 -32.30 18.75 -15.25
C ILE A 737 -32.37 17.50 -16.14
N LEU A 738 -33.45 17.34 -16.91
CA LEU A 738 -33.60 16.22 -17.83
C LEU A 738 -32.59 16.26 -18.99
N CYS A 739 -32.29 17.43 -19.55
CA CYS A 739 -31.25 17.57 -20.57
C CYS A 739 -29.86 17.20 -20.01
N PHE A 740 -29.54 17.61 -18.78
CA PHE A 740 -28.28 17.19 -18.14
C PHE A 740 -28.22 15.68 -17.93
N ARG A 741 -29.33 15.09 -17.47
CA ARG A 741 -29.47 13.64 -17.32
C ARG A 741 -29.27 12.92 -18.65
N GLU A 742 -29.80 13.44 -19.74
CA GLU A 742 -29.66 12.83 -21.07
C GLU A 742 -28.20 12.80 -21.51
N LEU A 743 -27.47 13.92 -21.41
CA LEU A 743 -26.02 13.94 -21.68
C LEU A 743 -25.27 12.92 -20.81
N ALA A 744 -25.62 12.84 -19.52
CA ALA A 744 -25.02 11.90 -18.58
C ALA A 744 -25.30 10.43 -18.97
N GLN A 745 -26.51 10.09 -19.41
CA GLN A 745 -26.85 8.73 -19.84
C GLN A 745 -26.24 8.38 -21.21
N GLU A 746 -26.20 9.32 -22.16
CA GLU A 746 -25.49 9.12 -23.43
C GLU A 746 -24.02 8.80 -23.18
N ALA A 747 -23.36 9.58 -22.32
CA ALA A 747 -21.97 9.35 -21.93
C ALA A 747 -21.76 8.00 -21.23
N LEU A 748 -22.65 7.62 -20.31
CA LEU A 748 -22.62 6.28 -19.69
C LEU A 748 -22.76 5.19 -20.74
N SER A 749 -23.72 5.31 -21.65
CA SER A 749 -23.96 4.32 -22.70
C SER A 749 -22.71 4.11 -23.55
N ASP A 750 -22.09 5.21 -23.99
CA ASP A 750 -20.86 5.19 -24.78
C ASP A 750 -19.72 4.45 -24.05
N VAL A 751 -19.52 4.74 -22.76
CA VAL A 751 -18.50 4.06 -21.94
C VAL A 751 -18.79 2.57 -21.80
N LEU A 752 -20.06 2.19 -21.58
CA LEU A 752 -20.43 0.79 -21.43
C LEU A 752 -20.36 -0.01 -22.73
N PHE A 753 -20.62 0.61 -23.89
CA PHE A 753 -20.42 -0.04 -25.19
C PHE A 753 -18.96 -0.41 -25.43
N ASP A 754 -18.02 0.42 -24.97
CA ASP A 754 -16.59 0.13 -25.06
C ASP A 754 -16.15 -0.91 -24.02
N ARG A 755 -16.61 -0.78 -22.76
CA ARG A 755 -16.12 -1.59 -21.64
C ARG A 755 -16.79 -2.95 -21.48
N ILE A 756 -18.08 -3.06 -21.81
CA ILE A 756 -18.89 -4.29 -21.63
C ILE A 756 -19.78 -4.58 -22.86
N PRO A 757 -19.20 -4.66 -24.09
CA PRO A 757 -19.96 -4.75 -25.34
C PRO A 757 -20.93 -5.95 -25.39
N PHE A 758 -20.56 -7.09 -24.81
CA PHE A 758 -21.40 -8.29 -24.80
C PHE A 758 -22.66 -8.13 -23.93
N LEU A 759 -22.54 -7.46 -22.78
CA LEU A 759 -23.67 -7.15 -21.92
C LEU A 759 -24.58 -6.11 -22.60
N MET A 760 -23.99 -5.07 -23.18
CA MET A 760 -24.74 -4.04 -23.91
C MET A 760 -25.53 -4.61 -25.09
N SER A 761 -24.91 -5.49 -25.89
CA SER A 761 -25.60 -6.18 -26.98
C SER A 761 -26.78 -7.00 -26.50
N SER A 762 -26.64 -7.70 -25.36
CA SER A 762 -27.71 -8.51 -24.78
C SER A 762 -28.86 -7.65 -24.25
N ILE A 763 -28.55 -6.52 -23.61
CA ILE A 763 -29.54 -5.57 -23.10
C ILE A 763 -30.33 -4.94 -24.27
N LEU A 764 -29.63 -4.55 -25.35
CA LEU A 764 -30.28 -4.03 -26.57
C LEU A 764 -31.22 -5.06 -27.20
N ASP A 765 -30.74 -6.30 -27.36
CA ASP A 765 -31.56 -7.38 -27.92
C ASP A 765 -32.83 -7.60 -27.08
N PHE A 766 -32.68 -7.63 -25.74
CA PHE A 766 -33.81 -7.78 -24.83
C PHE A 766 -34.81 -6.63 -24.94
N LYS A 767 -34.32 -5.39 -25.09
CA LYS A 767 -35.15 -4.19 -25.28
C LYS A 767 -35.94 -4.22 -26.58
N HIS A 768 -35.36 -4.75 -27.67
CA HIS A 768 -36.02 -4.77 -28.98
C HIS A 768 -37.12 -5.83 -29.10
N HIS A 769 -37.03 -6.93 -28.34
CA HIS A 769 -37.92 -8.08 -28.48
C HIS A 769 -38.95 -8.22 -27.34
N VAL A 770 -39.19 -7.16 -26.56
CA VAL A 770 -40.19 -7.18 -25.47
C VAL A 770 -41.61 -7.34 -26.05
N PRO A 771 -42.38 -8.38 -25.65
CA PRO A 771 -43.76 -8.54 -26.07
C PRO A 771 -44.63 -7.37 -25.57
N SER A 772 -45.37 -6.74 -26.49
CA SER A 772 -46.34 -5.70 -26.16
C SER A 772 -47.66 -6.36 -25.75
N GLY A 773 -47.81 -6.73 -24.47
CA GLY A 773 -49.03 -7.33 -23.93
C GLY A 773 -49.67 -6.50 -22.81
N GLU A 774 -50.98 -6.64 -22.63
CA GLU A 774 -51.82 -5.81 -21.75
C GLU A 774 -51.93 -6.33 -20.30
N SER A 775 -51.26 -7.42 -19.94
CA SER A 775 -51.37 -7.99 -18.59
C SER A 775 -50.55 -7.24 -17.54
N MET A 776 -51.01 -7.22 -16.28
CA MET A 776 -50.29 -6.62 -15.15
C MET A 776 -48.89 -7.23 -14.92
N ILE A 777 -48.67 -8.47 -15.36
CA ILE A 777 -47.37 -9.15 -15.29
C ILE A 777 -46.43 -8.62 -16.38
N GLU A 778 -46.96 -8.29 -17.56
CA GLU A 778 -46.20 -7.72 -18.67
C GLU A 778 -45.79 -6.27 -18.41
N SER A 779 -46.62 -5.46 -17.74
CA SER A 779 -46.27 -4.10 -17.35
C SER A 779 -45.12 -4.06 -16.32
N ALA A 780 -45.15 -4.94 -15.31
CA ALA A 780 -44.05 -5.07 -14.33
C ALA A 780 -42.74 -5.55 -14.99
N LYS A 781 -42.83 -6.47 -15.96
CA LYS A 781 -41.68 -6.90 -16.77
C LYS A 781 -41.12 -5.74 -17.61
N LEU A 782 -41.99 -4.97 -18.27
CA LEU A 782 -41.59 -3.80 -19.06
C LEU A 782 -40.86 -2.76 -18.21
N GLN A 783 -41.31 -2.55 -16.97
CA GLN A 783 -40.68 -1.63 -16.04
C GLN A 783 -39.28 -2.10 -15.62
N SER A 784 -39.13 -3.40 -15.32
CA SER A 784 -37.81 -3.99 -14.98
C SER A 784 -36.82 -3.89 -16.14
N ILE A 785 -37.30 -4.10 -17.38
CA ILE A 785 -36.49 -3.96 -18.60
C ILE A 785 -36.10 -2.51 -18.82
N SER A 786 -37.04 -1.58 -18.61
CA SER A 786 -36.78 -0.15 -18.73
C SER A 786 -35.75 0.31 -17.70
N GLU A 787 -35.81 -0.18 -16.46
CA GLU A 787 -34.82 0.14 -15.43
C GLU A 787 -33.44 -0.41 -15.80
N MET A 788 -33.35 -1.66 -16.27
CA MET A 788 -32.10 -2.23 -16.77
C MET A 788 -31.53 -1.42 -17.95
N CYS A 789 -32.36 -1.02 -18.91
CA CYS A 789 -31.96 -0.18 -20.03
C CYS A 789 -31.45 1.18 -19.54
N SER A 790 -32.14 1.80 -18.59
CA SER A 790 -31.73 3.09 -18.04
C SER A 790 -30.43 2.99 -17.24
N ALA A 791 -30.19 1.90 -16.53
CA ALA A 791 -28.93 1.65 -15.82
C ALA A 791 -27.75 1.44 -16.80
N ALA A 792 -28.04 1.08 -18.04
CA ALA A 792 -27.08 0.92 -19.13
C ALA A 792 -26.96 2.17 -20.03
N GLY A 793 -27.53 3.32 -19.63
CA GLY A 793 -27.48 4.54 -20.45
C GLY A 793 -28.43 4.57 -21.65
N LEU A 794 -29.27 3.55 -21.84
CA LEU A 794 -30.13 3.47 -23.02
C LEU A 794 -31.42 4.31 -22.83
N PRO A 795 -31.85 5.07 -23.86
CA PRO A 795 -33.03 5.92 -23.75
C PRO A 795 -34.32 5.10 -23.70
N ASN A 796 -35.26 5.47 -22.84
CA ASN A 796 -36.58 4.84 -22.73
C ASN A 796 -37.67 5.81 -23.19
N LYS A 797 -38.80 5.28 -23.71
CA LYS A 797 -39.97 6.12 -24.09
C LYS A 797 -40.52 6.90 -22.90
N VAL A 798 -40.49 6.29 -21.72
CA VAL A 798 -40.84 6.89 -20.43
C VAL A 798 -39.71 6.53 -19.46
N ASP A 799 -39.20 7.52 -18.74
CA ASP A 799 -38.08 7.30 -17.82
C ASP A 799 -38.55 6.57 -16.54
N PRO A 800 -38.07 5.34 -16.28
CA PRO A 800 -38.44 4.59 -15.10
C PRO A 800 -37.99 5.26 -13.79
N ALA A 801 -36.86 5.97 -13.78
CA ALA A 801 -36.37 6.65 -12.59
C ALA A 801 -37.28 7.82 -12.21
N LEU A 802 -37.76 8.56 -13.22
CA LEU A 802 -38.72 9.65 -13.04
C LEU A 802 -40.07 9.14 -12.53
N VAL A 803 -40.58 8.04 -13.10
CA VAL A 803 -41.83 7.41 -12.64
C VAL A 803 -41.71 7.02 -11.16
N THR A 804 -40.63 6.36 -10.77
CA THR A 804 -40.38 5.96 -9.38
C THR A 804 -40.28 7.17 -8.44
N ALA A 805 -39.56 8.22 -8.84
CA ALA A 805 -39.44 9.43 -8.02
C ALA A 805 -40.79 10.12 -7.80
N LEU A 806 -41.61 10.25 -8.84
CA LEU A 806 -42.95 10.85 -8.75
C LEU A 806 -43.92 10.01 -7.91
N LEU A 807 -43.82 8.67 -7.97
CA LEU A 807 -44.59 7.77 -7.11
C LEU A 807 -44.21 7.86 -5.64
N SER A 808 -42.91 8.07 -5.35
CA SER A 808 -42.40 8.15 -3.98
C SER A 808 -42.87 9.40 -3.24
N GLN A 809 -43.09 10.51 -3.96
CA GLN A 809 -43.65 11.75 -3.42
C GLN A 809 -45.18 11.75 -3.54
N LYS A 810 -45.86 10.84 -2.83
CA LYS A 810 -47.33 10.79 -2.81
C LYS A 810 -47.90 12.16 -2.45
N SER A 811 -48.78 12.66 -3.32
CA SER A 811 -49.47 13.92 -3.12
C SER A 811 -50.58 13.76 -2.07
N GLU A 812 -50.40 14.31 -0.87
CA GLU A 812 -51.44 14.38 0.18
C GLU A 812 -52.60 15.33 -0.15
N LEU A 813 -52.72 15.79 -1.40
CA LEU A 813 -53.63 16.86 -1.81
C LEU A 813 -55.10 16.42 -1.95
N GLY A 814 -55.43 15.12 -1.79
CA GLY A 814 -56.80 14.60 -1.75
C GLY A 814 -57.62 14.76 -3.05
N GLU A 815 -56.97 15.17 -4.13
CA GLU A 815 -57.56 15.53 -5.42
C GLU A 815 -57.22 14.49 -6.50
N ASP A 816 -58.07 14.38 -7.54
CA ASP A 816 -57.87 13.43 -8.64
C ASP A 816 -56.55 13.71 -9.38
N GLU A 817 -55.56 12.85 -9.19
CA GLU A 817 -54.22 13.01 -9.77
C GLU A 817 -54.24 13.03 -11.30
N TYR A 818 -55.15 12.27 -11.92
CA TYR A 818 -55.29 12.25 -13.37
C TYR A 818 -55.83 13.58 -13.90
N GLN A 819 -56.81 14.15 -13.20
CA GLN A 819 -57.32 15.48 -13.51
C GLN A 819 -56.23 16.55 -13.37
N ILE A 820 -55.43 16.52 -12.29
CA ILE A 820 -54.32 17.45 -12.10
C ILE A 820 -53.29 17.32 -13.23
N ALA A 821 -52.93 16.10 -13.63
CA ALA A 821 -52.00 15.87 -14.74
C ALA A 821 -52.53 16.44 -16.06
N CYS A 822 -53.81 16.24 -16.37
CA CYS A 822 -54.44 16.84 -17.55
C CYS A 822 -54.43 18.37 -17.50
N LEU A 823 -54.81 18.96 -16.36
CA LEU A 823 -54.86 20.41 -16.19
C LEU A 823 -53.48 21.06 -16.18
N LEU A 824 -52.43 20.34 -15.76
CA LEU A 824 -51.04 20.79 -15.89
C LEU A 824 -50.67 20.98 -17.37
N MET A 825 -51.02 20.02 -18.23
CA MET A 825 -50.77 20.13 -19.68
C MET A 825 -51.52 21.31 -20.29
N VAL A 826 -52.79 21.52 -19.89
CA VAL A 826 -53.57 22.69 -20.28
C VAL A 826 -52.88 23.98 -19.85
N PHE A 827 -52.42 24.05 -18.59
CA PHE A 827 -51.77 25.23 -18.03
C PHE A 827 -50.49 25.56 -18.80
N ILE A 828 -49.65 24.56 -19.10
CA ILE A 828 -48.42 24.77 -19.86
C ILE A 828 -48.74 25.25 -21.29
N ALA A 829 -49.65 24.57 -21.99
CA ALA A 829 -49.99 24.86 -23.38
C ALA A 829 -50.46 26.31 -23.59
N VAL A 830 -51.37 26.80 -22.74
CA VAL A 830 -51.88 28.18 -22.84
C VAL A 830 -50.86 29.23 -22.38
N SER A 831 -49.83 28.82 -21.64
CA SER A 831 -48.80 29.72 -21.10
C SER A 831 -47.64 29.96 -22.06
N LEU A 832 -47.38 29.07 -23.03
CA LEU A 832 -46.27 29.20 -23.98
C LEU A 832 -46.20 30.56 -24.72
N PRO A 833 -47.32 31.17 -25.17
CA PRO A 833 -47.26 32.49 -25.83
C PRO A 833 -46.63 33.59 -24.98
N LYS A 834 -46.70 33.48 -23.63
CA LYS A 834 -46.10 34.47 -22.72
C LYS A 834 -44.58 34.54 -22.86
N LEU A 835 -43.93 33.44 -23.26
CA LEU A 835 -42.48 33.37 -23.46
C LEU A 835 -41.97 34.36 -24.52
N ALA A 836 -42.83 34.76 -25.47
CA ALA A 836 -42.44 35.66 -26.57
C ALA A 836 -42.08 37.08 -26.09
N ARG A 837 -42.51 37.46 -24.88
CA ARG A 837 -42.17 38.74 -24.24
C ARG A 837 -40.74 38.78 -23.70
N GLY A 838 -40.21 37.64 -23.27
CA GLY A 838 -38.92 37.57 -22.56
C GLY A 838 -37.75 37.86 -23.50
N GLU A 839 -36.85 38.77 -23.12
CA GLU A 839 -35.71 39.16 -23.96
C GLU A 839 -34.79 37.98 -24.31
N GLN A 840 -34.54 37.12 -23.32
CA GLN A 840 -33.67 35.94 -23.44
C GLN A 840 -34.34 34.76 -24.16
N SER A 841 -35.62 34.87 -24.55
CA SER A 841 -36.33 33.87 -25.35
C SER A 841 -35.96 33.90 -26.82
N TYR A 842 -34.98 34.72 -27.22
CA TYR A 842 -34.44 34.69 -28.57
C TYR A 842 -33.68 33.37 -28.80
N TYR A 843 -34.00 32.68 -29.89
CA TYR A 843 -33.31 31.48 -30.31
C TYR A 843 -31.96 31.85 -30.95
N LYS A 844 -30.87 31.34 -30.39
CA LYS A 844 -29.49 31.59 -30.82
C LYS A 844 -28.99 30.38 -31.65
N PRO A 845 -28.93 30.49 -32.98
CA PRO A 845 -28.39 29.41 -33.83
C PRO A 845 -26.99 28.92 -33.45
N SER A 846 -26.09 29.78 -32.98
CA SER A 846 -24.75 29.37 -32.51
C SER A 846 -24.75 28.42 -31.31
N LEU A 847 -25.87 28.28 -30.62
CA LEU A 847 -26.05 27.33 -29.52
C LEU A 847 -27.16 26.31 -29.82
N GLU A 848 -27.91 26.47 -30.91
CA GLU A 848 -29.20 25.82 -31.18
C GLU A 848 -30.17 25.87 -29.99
N ALA A 849 -30.15 26.98 -29.25
CA ALA A 849 -30.77 27.10 -27.93
C ALA A 849 -31.38 28.48 -27.71
N HIS A 850 -32.30 28.59 -26.76
CA HIS A 850 -32.78 29.87 -26.24
C HIS A 850 -31.94 30.29 -25.03
N GLY A 851 -31.61 31.58 -24.91
CA GLY A 851 -30.73 32.09 -23.84
C GLY A 851 -31.25 31.85 -22.41
N ASN A 852 -32.56 31.68 -22.24
CA ASN A 852 -33.22 31.34 -20.98
C ASN A 852 -33.60 29.86 -20.83
N ASN A 853 -33.05 28.97 -21.66
CA ASN A 853 -33.28 27.52 -21.62
C ASN A 853 -34.71 27.04 -21.92
N ILE A 854 -35.56 27.86 -22.55
CA ILE A 854 -36.95 27.43 -22.85
C ILE A 854 -37.03 26.28 -23.87
N HIS A 855 -36.00 26.04 -24.69
CA HIS A 855 -35.91 24.82 -25.53
C HIS A 855 -35.96 23.55 -24.69
N CYS A 856 -35.45 23.56 -23.46
CA CYS A 856 -35.51 22.43 -22.55
C CYS A 856 -36.94 22.07 -22.12
N LEU A 857 -37.93 22.95 -22.34
CA LEU A 857 -39.34 22.63 -22.13
C LEU A 857 -39.79 21.45 -23.01
N ALA A 858 -39.16 21.22 -24.17
CA ALA A 858 -39.41 20.03 -24.97
C ALA A 858 -39.17 18.74 -24.16
N GLN A 859 -38.02 18.65 -23.48
CA GLN A 859 -37.71 17.52 -22.58
C GLN A 859 -38.69 17.45 -21.41
N ALA A 860 -38.97 18.60 -20.79
CA ALA A 860 -39.83 18.66 -19.61
C ALA A 860 -41.26 18.19 -19.91
N ILE A 861 -41.86 18.69 -20.99
CA ILE A 861 -43.24 18.37 -21.37
C ILE A 861 -43.33 16.88 -21.70
N ASN A 862 -42.42 16.35 -22.51
CA ASN A 862 -42.41 14.95 -22.90
C ASN A 862 -42.16 14.02 -21.70
N GLY A 863 -41.15 14.31 -20.89
CA GLY A 863 -40.80 13.51 -19.72
C GLY A 863 -41.89 13.50 -18.65
N ILE A 864 -42.40 14.68 -18.26
CA ILE A 864 -43.43 14.80 -17.22
C ILE A 864 -44.78 14.23 -17.69
N ALA A 865 -45.24 14.54 -18.90
CA ALA A 865 -46.49 13.99 -19.41
C ALA A 865 -46.40 12.47 -19.55
N GLY A 866 -45.31 11.95 -20.13
CA GLY A 866 -45.07 10.52 -20.23
C GLY A 866 -45.11 9.83 -18.87
N ALA A 867 -44.41 10.36 -17.86
CA ALA A 867 -44.37 9.77 -16.53
C ALA A 867 -45.72 9.86 -15.80
N LEU A 868 -46.37 11.04 -15.76
CA LEU A 868 -47.64 11.23 -15.05
C LEU A 868 -48.77 10.36 -15.64
N PHE A 869 -48.92 10.33 -16.97
CA PHE A 869 -49.98 9.51 -17.58
C PHE A 869 -49.69 8.01 -17.51
N THR A 870 -48.42 7.61 -17.42
CA THR A 870 -48.05 6.21 -17.10
C THR A 870 -48.44 5.86 -15.66
N ILE A 871 -48.21 6.75 -14.70
CA ILE A 871 -48.59 6.55 -13.29
C ILE A 871 -50.11 6.45 -13.14
N CYS A 872 -50.87 7.33 -13.79
CA CYS A 872 -52.33 7.32 -13.71
C CYS A 872 -52.98 6.13 -14.45
N ASN A 873 -52.25 5.47 -15.37
CA ASN A 873 -52.64 4.24 -16.05
C ASN A 873 -54.04 4.23 -16.69
N HIS A 874 -54.41 5.33 -17.37
CA HIS A 874 -55.69 5.45 -18.11
C HIS A 874 -55.60 4.98 -19.58
N GLY A 875 -54.39 4.63 -20.06
CA GLY A 875 -54.18 4.11 -21.42
C GLY A 875 -54.28 5.14 -22.55
N ASP A 876 -54.38 6.44 -22.24
CA ASP A 876 -54.67 7.50 -23.22
C ASP A 876 -53.57 8.57 -23.33
N THR A 877 -52.33 8.21 -22.99
CA THR A 877 -51.15 9.10 -23.02
C THR A 877 -51.02 9.83 -24.37
N VAL A 878 -51.12 9.11 -25.49
CA VAL A 878 -51.02 9.69 -26.84
C VAL A 878 -52.11 10.73 -27.10
N ASP A 879 -53.33 10.51 -26.60
CA ASP A 879 -54.44 11.44 -26.78
C ASP A 879 -54.29 12.69 -25.91
N ARG A 880 -53.68 12.58 -24.73
CA ARG A 880 -53.30 13.73 -23.90
C ARG A 880 -52.19 14.57 -24.57
N PHE A 881 -51.24 13.94 -25.24
CA PHE A 881 -50.23 14.64 -26.05
C PHE A 881 -50.84 15.37 -27.25
N LYS A 882 -51.78 14.74 -27.97
CA LYS A 882 -52.53 15.38 -29.07
C LYS A 882 -53.31 16.60 -28.58
N GLU A 883 -53.98 16.47 -27.42
CA GLU A 883 -54.73 17.55 -26.79
C GLU A 883 -53.81 18.73 -26.42
N PHE A 884 -52.68 18.46 -25.77
CA PHE A 884 -51.65 19.46 -25.47
C PHE A 884 -51.21 20.19 -26.75
N LEU A 885 -50.86 19.43 -27.80
CA LEU A 885 -50.35 19.99 -29.04
C LEU A 885 -51.37 20.88 -29.74
N ALA A 886 -52.64 20.45 -29.81
CA ALA A 886 -53.72 21.25 -30.39
C ALA A 886 -53.92 22.58 -29.63
N LEU A 887 -53.89 22.53 -28.29
CA LEU A 887 -54.07 23.72 -27.47
C LEU A 887 -52.87 24.68 -27.53
N ALA A 888 -51.65 24.14 -27.54
CA ALA A 888 -50.42 24.91 -27.69
C ALA A 888 -50.35 25.59 -29.06
N SER A 889 -50.66 24.85 -30.13
CA SER A 889 -50.71 25.36 -31.51
C SER A 889 -51.75 26.48 -31.66
N SER A 890 -52.96 26.26 -31.15
CA SER A 890 -54.03 27.27 -31.14
C SER A 890 -53.61 28.54 -30.39
N SER A 891 -52.96 28.39 -29.23
CA SER A 891 -52.49 29.52 -28.42
C SER A 891 -51.38 30.32 -29.12
N LEU A 892 -50.45 29.64 -29.79
CA LEU A 892 -49.35 30.28 -30.54
C LEU A 892 -49.78 30.90 -31.87
N LEU A 893 -50.77 30.33 -32.57
CA LEU A 893 -51.34 30.94 -33.78
C LEU A 893 -52.07 32.25 -33.46
N ARG A 894 -52.74 32.34 -32.30
CA ARG A 894 -53.36 33.59 -31.83
C ARG A 894 -52.33 34.69 -31.58
N LEU A 895 -51.14 34.33 -31.09
CA LEU A 895 -50.02 35.27 -30.97
C LEU A 895 -49.55 35.81 -32.33
N GLY A 896 -49.80 35.07 -33.42
CA GLY A 896 -49.55 35.52 -34.79
C GLY A 896 -50.40 36.71 -35.23
N GLN A 897 -51.58 36.88 -34.61
CA GLN A 897 -52.55 37.94 -34.88
C GLN A 897 -52.40 39.15 -33.94
N GLU A 898 -51.56 39.03 -32.91
CA GLU A 898 -51.31 40.08 -31.92
C GLU A 898 -50.49 41.23 -32.54
N GLN A 899 -50.87 42.48 -32.23
CA GLN A 899 -50.21 43.68 -32.78
C GLN A 899 -49.26 44.35 -31.79
N ASP A 900 -49.34 43.99 -30.51
CA ASP A 900 -48.44 44.49 -29.47
C ASP A 900 -47.00 44.00 -29.72
N LYS A 901 -46.12 44.95 -30.07
CA LYS A 901 -44.70 44.70 -30.37
C LYS A 901 -43.96 44.06 -29.20
N GLU A 902 -44.34 44.35 -27.96
CA GLU A 902 -43.73 43.75 -26.78
C GLU A 902 -44.19 42.29 -26.60
N ALA A 903 -45.49 42.03 -26.80
CA ALA A 903 -46.05 40.68 -26.77
C ALA A 903 -45.47 39.75 -27.85
N ILE A 904 -45.15 40.25 -29.04
CA ILE A 904 -44.65 39.45 -30.18
C ILE A 904 -43.14 39.51 -30.39
N ARG A 905 -42.37 40.14 -29.47
CA ARG A 905 -40.93 40.41 -29.63
C ARG A 905 -40.12 39.21 -30.11
N ASN A 906 -40.25 38.07 -29.44
CA ASN A 906 -39.54 36.83 -29.76
C ASN A 906 -40.51 35.73 -30.26
N ARG A 907 -41.62 36.12 -30.91
CA ARG A 907 -42.66 35.19 -31.39
C ARG A 907 -42.10 34.05 -32.24
N GLU A 908 -41.24 34.37 -33.21
CA GLU A 908 -40.63 33.38 -34.11
C GLU A 908 -39.77 32.37 -33.34
N SER A 909 -39.02 32.82 -32.34
CA SER A 909 -38.21 31.93 -31.49
C SER A 909 -39.07 30.99 -30.63
N VAL A 910 -40.25 31.45 -30.19
CA VAL A 910 -41.20 30.60 -29.44
C VAL A 910 -41.94 29.64 -30.37
N TYR A 911 -42.13 29.96 -31.66
CA TYR A 911 -42.64 28.98 -32.62
C TYR A 911 -41.69 27.80 -32.75
N ILE A 912 -40.39 28.04 -32.82
CA ILE A 912 -39.38 26.96 -32.86
C ILE A 912 -39.54 25.96 -31.70
N LEU A 913 -39.96 26.43 -30.51
CA LEU A 913 -40.19 25.54 -29.36
C LEU A 913 -41.23 24.44 -29.66
N LEU A 914 -42.27 24.74 -30.44
CA LEU A 914 -43.31 23.76 -30.78
C LEU A 914 -42.76 22.65 -31.70
N ASP A 915 -41.87 23.01 -32.64
CA ASP A 915 -41.13 22.05 -33.46
C ASP A 915 -40.20 21.17 -32.60
N LEU A 916 -39.51 21.76 -31.63
CA LEU A 916 -38.65 21.02 -30.68
C LEU A 916 -39.46 20.04 -29.81
N ILE A 917 -40.62 20.44 -29.29
CA ILE A 917 -41.49 19.55 -28.49
C ILE A 917 -41.89 18.30 -29.29
N VAL A 918 -42.23 18.47 -30.57
CA VAL A 918 -42.66 17.35 -31.43
C VAL A 918 -41.47 16.47 -31.81
N LYS A 919 -40.30 17.05 -32.14
CA LYS A 919 -39.08 16.27 -32.44
C LYS A 919 -38.65 15.39 -31.27
N GLU A 920 -38.79 15.90 -30.05
CA GLU A 920 -38.41 15.20 -28.84
C GLU A 920 -39.42 14.13 -28.41
N SER A 921 -40.66 14.21 -28.89
CA SER A 921 -41.73 13.34 -28.42
C SER A 921 -41.73 11.99 -29.15
N PRO A 922 -41.70 10.84 -28.44
CA PRO A 922 -42.00 9.55 -29.06
C PRO A 922 -43.50 9.34 -29.31
N PHE A 923 -44.36 10.28 -28.88
CA PHE A 923 -45.83 10.17 -28.95
C PHE A 923 -46.47 11.11 -29.97
N LEU A 924 -45.75 12.13 -30.45
CA LEU A 924 -46.21 13.09 -31.45
C LEU A 924 -45.49 12.86 -32.78
N THR A 925 -46.15 13.19 -33.88
CA THR A 925 -45.58 13.08 -35.24
C THR A 925 -45.63 14.42 -35.95
N MET A 926 -44.74 14.60 -36.94
CA MET A 926 -44.73 15.79 -37.79
C MET A 926 -46.02 15.96 -38.60
N ASP A 927 -46.64 14.85 -39.04
CA ASP A 927 -47.93 14.88 -39.75
C ASP A 927 -49.04 15.49 -38.88
N LEU A 928 -49.05 15.16 -37.59
CA LEU A 928 -50.00 15.73 -36.65
C LEU A 928 -49.71 17.21 -36.41
N LEU A 929 -48.44 17.60 -36.29
CA LEU A 929 -48.05 19.00 -36.15
C LEU A 929 -48.50 19.84 -37.35
N GLU A 930 -48.29 19.36 -38.59
CA GLU A 930 -48.70 20.08 -39.80
C GLU A 930 -50.21 20.34 -39.84
N SER A 931 -51.02 19.42 -39.31
CA SER A 931 -52.49 19.55 -39.26
C SER A 931 -52.98 20.68 -38.36
N CYS A 932 -52.20 21.08 -37.35
CA CYS A 932 -52.58 22.09 -36.35
C CYS A 932 -51.68 23.34 -36.33
N PHE A 933 -50.48 23.27 -36.93
CA PHE A 933 -49.55 24.38 -37.07
C PHE A 933 -48.70 24.23 -38.36
N PRO A 934 -48.97 25.02 -39.42
CA PRO A 934 -48.31 24.85 -40.71
C PRO A 934 -46.78 25.04 -40.67
N TYR A 935 -46.02 24.09 -41.23
CA TYR A 935 -44.56 24.09 -41.21
C TYR A 935 -43.93 25.31 -41.90
N ALA A 936 -44.66 25.96 -42.82
CA ALA A 936 -44.23 27.21 -43.43
C ALA A 936 -43.93 28.31 -42.38
N LEU A 937 -44.64 28.31 -41.24
CA LEU A 937 -44.37 29.23 -40.13
C LEU A 937 -43.04 28.91 -39.44
N PHE A 938 -42.73 27.63 -39.20
CA PHE A 938 -41.43 27.23 -38.67
C PHE A 938 -40.29 27.55 -39.64
N ARG A 939 -40.46 27.25 -40.93
CA ARG A 939 -39.46 27.57 -41.96
C ARG A 939 -39.10 29.05 -41.95
N ASN A 940 -40.11 29.92 -41.87
CA ASN A 940 -39.90 31.37 -41.80
C ASN A 940 -39.26 31.80 -40.47
N ALA A 941 -39.69 31.20 -39.35
CA ALA A 941 -39.13 31.46 -38.04
C ALA A 941 -37.63 31.07 -37.96
N TYR A 942 -37.26 29.88 -38.44
CA TYR A 942 -35.87 29.45 -38.58
C TYR A 942 -35.09 30.40 -39.49
N HIS A 943 -35.63 30.76 -40.66
CA HIS A 943 -34.96 31.71 -41.55
C HIS A 943 -34.70 33.06 -40.86
N ALA A 944 -35.65 33.58 -40.07
CA ALA A 944 -35.51 34.85 -39.39
C ALA A 944 -34.40 34.85 -38.32
N VAL A 945 -34.36 33.82 -37.46
CA VAL A 945 -33.35 33.72 -36.40
C VAL A 945 -31.94 33.44 -36.95
N TYR A 946 -31.81 32.65 -38.02
CA TYR A 946 -30.53 32.39 -38.68
C TYR A 946 -30.01 33.60 -39.47
N LYS A 947 -30.89 34.34 -40.15
CA LYS A 947 -30.51 35.55 -40.89
C LYS A 947 -30.04 36.67 -39.97
N ASN A 948 -30.74 36.91 -38.86
CA ASN A 948 -30.39 37.96 -37.89
C ASN A 948 -29.02 37.71 -37.24
N GLN A 949 -28.64 36.45 -37.02
CA GLN A 949 -27.30 36.12 -36.51
C GLN A 949 -26.18 36.38 -37.54
N GLY A 950 -26.43 36.14 -38.83
CA GLY A 950 -25.47 36.46 -39.89
C GLY A 950 -25.14 37.96 -40.00
N ILE A 951 -26.08 38.83 -39.64
CA ILE A 951 -25.87 40.29 -39.60
C ILE A 951 -25.06 40.69 -38.35
N LEU A 952 -25.36 40.10 -37.19
CA LEU A 952 -24.62 40.34 -35.93
C LEU A 952 -23.16 39.88 -36.00
N ASN A 953 -22.88 38.78 -36.70
CA ASN A 953 -21.52 38.28 -36.93
C ASN A 953 -20.73 39.07 -37.98
N ALA A 954 -21.39 39.88 -38.82
CA ALA A 954 -20.73 40.75 -39.80
C ALA A 954 -20.40 42.16 -39.23
N SER A 955 -20.96 42.49 -38.07
CA SER A 955 -20.75 43.75 -37.34
C SER A 955 -19.73 43.69 -36.20
N ASN A 956 -19.21 42.50 -35.87
CA ASN A 956 -18.09 42.24 -34.96
C ASN A 956 -16.90 41.69 -35.76
#